data_AF-V3ZR67-F1
#
_entry.id   AF-V3ZR67-F1
#
_cell.length_a   1.000
_cell.length_b   1.000
_cell.length_c   1.000
_cell.angle_alpha   90.00
_cell.angle_beta   90.00
_cell.angle_gamma   90.00
#
_symmetry.space_group_name_H-M   'P 1'
#
loop_
_entity.id
_entity.type
_entity.pdbx_description
1 polymer ?
#
loop_
_entity_poly.entity_id
_entity_poly.type
_entity_poly.pdbx_seq_one_letter_code
_entity_poly.pdbx_strand_id
1 'polypeptide(L)'
;MVPVSFLSCSSPLMNLNKLLVTISAPGVGTYFTKVKMLINIICRHWWYWFKLISVAVISLLIINSMTILDNYDIITVPASTDDKQTRRIAAKDNWIIMDNTDININHMKLLDDRQDWSALVMDTTKSRKTLKCNNCRSRESMDGVLEAIKNNAKFIYYSDNAFTVEEELPKLKLTPLFYGMDYTGNASSFNIEAHFKNSHKASAVSQNLNSHYRLGGLKTPMIQTFVPEEMLLNAGESTENIDKQAPPIILPKDYYHPFSLKGTLYFYDTFWALAPVDMQYYTVWSMMIEKLLEELASEVGFMAPRKARSLVRYEQMNTQKILEITTVLNQWICLPGAPFFKCIELLSYHMTTAGQFPDEASGMIKNFIKTLTRVGYKEPARVFPNLPRPFVPPLNQIIYWPAARVDRSLSKMNMSIAPMCVGGTGTCQEVGRTNGGKIPTYDNLLLVVVFNRPGHYGVVDYLERMYRPFFPQMIYCGHDMNNFLSIYNLLNKKLSFIEVDFNLGQYGYECLQKAMQMNFDVDGYIHLSDDVLLNVWNVAELPKDKLWFQKNMRIAHFIMHVVPDIWKHPHWGPWTTVYGRTAAKAAIASLINLSYLETRAKEFMFMLSTNVGGFDRVYYEASDIFYVPKRFAQDFIYFASVFDAAHVHLEIAVPTIFNGLDLNENIVTMNGSYLWYQDRNLYQLKYNYKDIYMHSMKLAPCIADATCQKFICQRYIPCLYSS
;
A
#
# COMPACT_ATOMS: atom_id res chain seq x y z
N MET A 1 36.06 54.08 12.29
CA MET A 1 34.81 53.88 13.05
C MET A 1 34.59 52.38 13.16
N VAL A 2 34.79 51.84 14.37
CA VAL A 2 34.77 50.40 14.68
C VAL A 2 33.37 50.06 15.21
N PRO A 3 32.73 48.96 14.78
CA PRO A 3 31.38 48.64 15.22
C PRO A 3 31.38 48.07 16.63
N VAL A 4 30.44 48.57 17.44
CA VAL A 4 30.13 48.13 18.80
C VAL A 4 29.35 46.81 18.72
N SER A 5 29.91 45.74 19.26
CA SER A 5 29.24 44.44 19.41
C SER A 5 28.56 44.32 20.79
N PHE A 6 27.28 43.96 20.78
CA PHE A 6 26.51 43.62 21.99
C PHE A 6 26.92 42.22 22.49
N LEU A 7 27.29 42.12 23.77
CA LEU A 7 27.56 40.86 24.48
C LEU A 7 26.24 40.16 24.83
N SER A 8 26.02 38.94 24.31
CA SER A 8 24.94 38.05 24.75
C SER A 8 25.46 37.04 25.79
N CYS A 9 24.67 36.80 26.85
CA CYS A 9 24.94 35.76 27.84
C CYS A 9 24.21 34.48 27.44
N SER A 10 24.90 33.52 26.82
CA SER A 10 24.36 32.18 26.57
C SER A 10 25.30 31.08 27.09
N SER A 11 24.72 30.19 27.91
CA SER A 11 25.26 28.96 28.52
C SER A 11 26.05 29.06 29.84
N PRO A 12 25.72 28.23 30.85
CA PRO A 12 26.48 28.09 32.08
C PRO A 12 27.35 26.83 32.00
N LEU A 13 28.54 26.92 31.41
CA LEU A 13 29.69 26.02 31.62
C LEU A 13 30.81 26.44 30.67
N MET A 14 31.51 27.53 31.01
CA MET A 14 32.83 27.82 30.43
C MET A 14 33.86 27.98 31.54
N ASN A 15 34.90 27.16 31.41
CA ASN A 15 35.99 26.96 32.35
C ASN A 15 36.91 28.18 32.34
N LEU A 16 36.87 28.98 33.41
CA LEU A 16 37.42 30.33 33.50
C LEU A 16 38.93 30.39 33.81
N ASN A 17 39.72 29.49 33.21
CA ASN A 17 41.18 29.38 33.44
C ASN A 17 42.05 29.63 32.20
N LYS A 18 41.51 30.18 31.12
CA LYS A 18 42.31 30.63 29.95
C LYS A 18 41.81 31.96 29.41
N LEU A 19 42.10 33.05 30.13
CA LEU A 19 42.26 34.39 29.53
C LEU A 19 43.06 35.27 30.52
N LEU A 20 44.37 35.07 30.56
CA LEU A 20 45.30 35.95 31.27
C LEU A 20 46.33 36.42 30.25
N VAL A 21 46.12 37.63 29.71
CA VAL A 21 47.16 38.44 29.07
C VAL A 21 47.04 39.84 29.65
N THR A 22 47.98 40.12 30.56
CA THR A 22 48.62 41.40 30.90
C THR A 22 47.95 42.71 30.47
N ILE A 23 47.39 43.44 31.44
CA ILE A 23 47.61 44.89 31.57
C ILE A 23 47.87 45.20 33.05
N SER A 24 49.07 45.71 33.31
CA SER A 24 49.54 46.24 34.59
C SER A 24 49.15 47.72 34.74
N ALA A 25 48.40 48.06 35.79
CA ALA A 25 48.47 49.38 36.42
C ALA A 25 47.98 49.28 37.88
N PRO A 26 48.61 49.98 38.85
CA PRO A 26 48.35 49.79 40.26
C PRO A 26 47.17 50.65 40.74
N GLY A 27 46.30 50.05 41.55
CA GLY A 27 45.41 50.80 42.44
C GLY A 27 43.95 50.95 42.01
N VAL A 28 43.20 49.84 41.88
CA VAL A 28 41.74 49.83 42.10
C VAL A 28 41.31 48.44 42.63
N GLY A 29 41.71 48.12 43.86
CA GLY A 29 41.56 46.80 44.47
C GLY A 29 40.21 46.49 45.14
N THR A 30 39.22 47.39 45.11
CA THR A 30 37.98 47.23 45.91
C THR A 30 36.67 47.47 45.15
N TYR A 31 36.72 47.85 43.87
CA TYR A 31 35.51 48.04 43.04
C TYR A 31 35.09 46.80 42.23
N PHE A 32 36.01 45.87 41.96
CA PHE A 32 35.72 44.71 41.08
C PHE A 32 34.92 43.59 41.75
N THR A 33 35.01 43.42 43.06
CA THR A 33 34.29 42.36 43.79
C THR A 33 32.79 42.66 43.92
N LYS A 34 32.41 43.94 44.02
CA LYS A 34 30.99 44.37 44.09
C LYS A 34 30.31 44.33 42.73
N VAL A 35 31.02 44.67 41.65
CA VAL A 35 30.48 44.58 40.27
C VAL A 35 30.26 43.12 39.85
N LYS A 36 31.16 42.20 40.25
CA LYS A 36 31.01 40.76 39.97
C LYS A 36 29.83 40.13 40.71
N MET A 37 29.51 40.61 41.91
CA MET A 37 28.33 40.18 42.66
C MET A 37 27.04 40.75 42.07
N LEU A 38 27.05 42.02 41.63
CA LEU A 38 25.90 42.67 41.01
C LEU A 38 25.56 42.04 39.64
N ILE A 39 26.56 41.73 38.81
CA ILE A 39 26.35 41.08 37.50
C ILE A 39 25.80 39.66 37.67
N ASN A 40 26.27 38.90 38.66
CA ASN A 40 25.71 37.55 38.93
C ASN A 40 24.27 37.59 39.44
N ILE A 41 23.89 38.61 40.22
CA ILE A 41 22.50 38.79 40.69
C ILE A 41 21.60 39.24 39.52
N ILE A 42 22.08 40.18 38.69
CA ILE A 42 21.36 40.65 37.51
C ILE A 42 21.17 39.52 36.50
N CYS A 43 22.20 38.72 36.21
CA CYS A 43 22.10 37.57 35.29
C CYS A 43 21.19 36.45 35.84
N ARG A 44 21.18 36.19 37.16
CA ARG A 44 20.26 35.21 37.76
C ARG A 44 18.80 35.70 37.76
N HIS A 45 18.56 36.97 38.05
CA HIS A 45 17.21 37.54 37.97
C HIS A 45 16.72 37.64 36.52
N TRP A 46 17.58 38.05 35.58
CA TRP A 46 17.23 38.04 34.15
C TRP A 46 16.91 36.64 33.63
N TRP A 47 17.67 35.62 34.04
CA TRP A 47 17.38 34.24 33.60
C TRP A 47 16.07 33.69 34.18
N TYR A 48 15.70 34.08 35.40
CA TYR A 48 14.43 33.69 36.02
C TYR A 48 13.23 34.37 35.36
N TRP A 49 13.35 35.68 35.05
CA TRP A 49 12.34 36.42 34.28
C TRP A 49 12.26 35.96 32.83
N PHE A 50 13.39 35.60 32.21
CA PHE A 50 13.39 35.06 30.85
C PHE A 50 12.70 33.70 30.79
N LYS A 51 12.83 32.83 31.80
CA LYS A 51 12.06 31.57 31.90
C LYS A 51 10.56 31.79 32.11
N LEU A 52 10.17 32.75 32.96
CA LEU A 52 8.75 33.07 33.19
C LEU A 52 8.09 33.71 31.96
N ILE A 53 8.80 34.61 31.27
CA ILE A 53 8.31 35.25 30.05
C ILE A 53 8.35 34.28 28.88
N SER A 54 9.35 33.40 28.74
CA SER A 54 9.35 32.39 27.67
C SER A 54 8.29 31.31 27.90
N VAL A 55 8.01 30.87 29.13
CA VAL A 55 6.88 29.95 29.37
C VAL A 55 5.53 30.64 29.15
N ALA A 56 5.36 31.91 29.53
CA ALA A 56 4.12 32.65 29.31
C ALA A 56 3.90 33.03 27.84
N VAL A 57 4.96 33.44 27.12
CA VAL A 57 4.91 33.79 25.70
C VAL A 57 4.86 32.55 24.81
N ILE A 58 5.49 31.43 25.20
CA ILE A 58 5.30 30.14 24.52
C ILE A 58 3.90 29.59 24.82
N SER A 59 3.34 29.77 26.02
CA SER A 59 1.95 29.38 26.30
C SER A 59 0.93 30.26 25.55
N LEU A 60 1.16 31.57 25.42
CA LEU A 60 0.30 32.47 24.64
C LEU A 60 0.49 32.33 23.12
N LEU A 61 1.69 31.99 22.64
CA LEU A 61 1.92 31.69 21.22
C LEU A 61 1.45 30.28 20.85
N ILE A 62 1.50 29.30 21.75
CA ILE A 62 0.90 27.97 21.53
C ILE A 62 -0.63 28.05 21.55
N ILE A 63 -1.23 28.93 22.37
CA ILE A 63 -2.69 29.14 22.37
C ILE A 63 -3.18 29.91 21.12
N ASN A 64 -2.34 30.74 20.47
CA ASN A 64 -2.72 31.51 19.26
C ASN A 64 -2.13 30.99 17.93
N SER A 65 -1.41 29.87 17.92
CA SER A 65 -0.95 29.21 16.67
C SER A 65 -1.47 27.78 16.49
N MET A 66 -2.34 27.30 17.39
CA MET A 66 -3.14 26.09 17.20
C MET A 66 -4.44 26.39 16.47
N THR A 67 -4.37 26.69 15.17
CA THR A 67 -5.47 26.47 14.20
C THR A 67 -4.89 26.50 12.78
N ILE A 68 -4.08 25.51 12.45
CA ILE A 68 -4.13 24.85 11.14
C ILE A 68 -4.14 23.36 11.50
N LEU A 69 -5.37 22.87 11.71
CA LEU A 69 -5.66 21.49 12.07
C LEU A 69 -5.87 20.71 10.78
N ASP A 70 -4.96 19.79 10.47
CA ASP A 70 -5.31 18.56 9.76
C ASP A 70 -5.75 17.55 10.83
N ASN A 71 -6.98 17.71 11.31
CA ASN A 71 -7.74 16.67 11.98
C ASN A 71 -9.22 16.99 11.78
N TYR A 72 -9.94 16.04 11.19
CA TYR A 72 -11.37 16.10 10.95
C TYR A 72 -12.15 16.20 12.26
N ASP A 73 -12.67 17.38 12.56
CA ASP A 73 -13.68 17.56 13.62
C ASP A 73 -15.09 17.28 13.10
N ILE A 74 -15.82 16.49 13.88
CA ILE A 74 -17.23 16.14 13.67
C ILE A 74 -18.08 17.40 13.90
N ILE A 75 -18.62 17.96 12.82
CA ILE A 75 -19.64 19.01 12.90
C ILE A 75 -21.02 18.35 12.91
N THR A 76 -21.66 18.31 14.08
CA THR A 76 -23.10 18.03 14.19
C THR A 76 -23.90 19.30 13.91
N VAL A 77 -24.68 19.31 12.82
CA VAL A 77 -25.73 20.32 12.57
C VAL A 77 -27.11 19.64 12.70
N PRO A 78 -28.08 20.23 13.44
CA PRO A 78 -29.41 19.64 13.60
C PRO A 78 -30.20 19.70 12.30
N ALA A 79 -31.02 18.67 12.10
CA ALA A 79 -31.82 18.47 10.92
C ALA A 79 -32.92 19.52 10.71
N SER A 80 -33.08 19.97 9.46
CA SER A 80 -34.42 20.20 8.90
C SER A 80 -34.52 19.54 7.53
N THR A 81 -35.75 19.16 7.22
CA THR A 81 -36.22 18.18 6.23
C THR A 81 -36.16 18.69 4.79
N ASP A 82 -35.32 18.11 3.93
CA ASP A 82 -35.74 17.36 2.73
C ASP A 82 -34.52 16.77 1.99
N ASP A 83 -34.65 15.49 1.63
CA ASP A 83 -33.72 14.55 0.97
C ASP A 83 -32.29 14.39 1.55
N LYS A 84 -32.14 13.39 2.43
CA LYS A 84 -31.00 13.22 3.37
C LYS A 84 -29.92 12.22 2.96
N GLN A 85 -30.08 11.44 1.89
CA GLN A 85 -29.15 10.33 1.61
C GLN A 85 -27.98 10.76 0.70
N THR A 86 -28.21 11.65 -0.26
CA THR A 86 -27.18 12.18 -1.17
C THR A 86 -26.28 13.24 -0.50
N ARG A 87 -26.81 13.97 0.50
CA ARG A 87 -26.08 15.05 1.19
C ARG A 87 -25.06 14.60 2.24
N ARG A 88 -25.01 13.31 2.58
CA ARG A 88 -24.08 12.79 3.60
C ARG A 88 -22.69 12.46 3.07
N ILE A 89 -22.49 12.46 1.75
CA ILE A 89 -21.25 11.95 1.14
C ILE A 89 -20.17 13.04 1.00
N ALA A 90 -20.53 14.32 1.04
CA ALA A 90 -19.61 15.44 0.79
C ALA A 90 -19.15 16.12 2.09
N ALA A 91 -18.17 15.50 2.78
CA ALA A 91 -17.28 16.18 3.75
C ALA A 91 -16.08 15.34 4.22
N LYS A 92 -15.96 14.06 3.84
CA LYS A 92 -14.73 13.29 4.05
C LYS A 92 -13.85 13.41 2.81
N ASP A 93 -12.66 13.96 2.96
CA ASP A 93 -11.55 13.85 2.00
C ASP A 93 -11.59 14.71 0.73
N ASN A 94 -12.10 15.94 0.77
CA ASN A 94 -11.99 16.94 -0.33
C ASN A 94 -12.67 16.56 -1.67
N TRP A 95 -13.58 15.58 -1.67
CA TRP A 95 -14.36 15.21 -2.85
C TRP A 95 -15.70 15.95 -2.90
N ILE A 96 -16.06 16.48 -4.08
CA ILE A 96 -17.39 17.02 -4.35
C ILE A 96 -18.09 16.09 -5.34
N ILE A 97 -19.26 15.60 -4.94
CA ILE A 97 -20.14 14.85 -5.82
C ILE A 97 -21.11 15.81 -6.49
N MET A 98 -21.03 15.90 -7.82
CA MET A 98 -22.02 16.61 -8.63
C MET A 98 -22.86 15.60 -9.42
N ASP A 99 -24.16 15.62 -9.17
CA ASP A 99 -25.13 14.91 -9.97
C ASP A 99 -25.48 15.76 -11.22
N ASN A 100 -25.58 15.12 -12.39
CA ASN A 100 -25.97 15.78 -13.65
C ASN A 100 -27.32 16.53 -13.54
N THR A 101 -28.20 16.17 -12.60
CA THR A 101 -29.48 16.87 -12.41
C THR A 101 -29.37 18.19 -11.64
N ASP A 102 -28.27 18.42 -10.92
CA ASP A 102 -28.09 19.57 -10.02
C ASP A 102 -27.12 20.64 -10.58
N ILE A 103 -26.86 20.63 -11.89
CA ILE A 103 -26.11 21.71 -12.57
C ILE A 103 -26.98 22.98 -12.65
N ASN A 104 -27.32 23.53 -11.48
CA ASN A 104 -27.79 24.90 -11.34
C ASN A 104 -26.58 25.76 -11.02
N ILE A 105 -26.19 26.62 -11.96
CA ILE A 105 -25.04 27.54 -11.90
C ILE A 105 -24.99 28.33 -10.58
N ASN A 106 -26.15 28.54 -9.93
CA ASN A 106 -26.24 29.22 -8.63
C ASN A 106 -25.71 28.39 -7.44
N HIS A 107 -25.74 27.05 -7.49
CA HIS A 107 -25.15 26.21 -6.44
C HIS A 107 -23.62 26.18 -6.52
N MET A 108 -23.04 26.32 -7.72
CA MET A 108 -21.59 26.42 -7.87
C MET A 108 -21.04 27.73 -7.30
N LYS A 109 -21.79 28.83 -7.39
CA LYS A 109 -21.44 30.10 -6.73
C LYS A 109 -21.50 30.03 -5.20
N LEU A 110 -22.34 29.17 -4.62
CA LEU A 110 -22.40 28.95 -3.17
C LEU A 110 -21.24 28.10 -2.63
N LEU A 111 -20.50 27.43 -3.51
CA LEU A 111 -19.34 26.62 -3.16
C LEU A 111 -18.03 27.43 -3.20
N ASP A 112 -18.01 28.53 -3.96
CA ASP A 112 -16.88 29.47 -4.21
C ASP A 112 -16.21 30.00 -2.92
N ASP A 113 -16.95 30.07 -1.81
CA ASP A 113 -16.44 30.59 -0.52
C ASP A 113 -15.60 29.58 0.30
N ARG A 114 -15.39 28.34 -0.17
CA ARG A 114 -14.55 27.34 0.52
C ARG A 114 -13.31 26.94 -0.30
N GLN A 115 -12.14 27.19 0.30
CA GLN A 115 -10.78 27.00 -0.25
C GLN A 115 -10.55 25.68 -1.02
N ASP A 116 -9.81 25.80 -2.13
CA ASP A 116 -9.03 24.80 -2.86
C ASP A 116 -9.68 23.43 -3.14
N TRP A 117 -10.56 23.38 -4.14
CA TRP A 117 -11.11 22.11 -4.62
C TRP A 117 -10.08 21.33 -5.42
N SER A 118 -10.04 20.00 -5.23
CA SER A 118 -9.14 19.13 -5.98
C SER A 118 -9.86 18.08 -6.83
N ALA A 119 -11.08 17.64 -6.50
CA ALA A 119 -11.72 16.51 -7.19
C ALA A 119 -13.23 16.65 -7.46
N LEU A 120 -13.65 16.32 -8.68
CA LEU A 120 -15.07 16.27 -9.10
C LEU A 120 -15.52 14.83 -9.40
N VAL A 121 -16.66 14.41 -8.85
CA VAL A 121 -17.35 13.18 -9.26
C VAL A 121 -18.55 13.53 -10.12
N MET A 122 -18.68 12.90 -11.30
CA MET A 122 -19.80 13.12 -12.22
C MET A 122 -20.71 11.88 -12.29
N ASP A 123 -21.98 12.00 -11.92
CA ASP A 123 -22.99 10.93 -12.07
C ASP A 123 -23.74 11.03 -13.41
N THR A 124 -23.89 9.89 -14.12
CA THR A 124 -24.60 9.80 -15.40
C THR A 124 -25.94 9.06 -15.35
N THR A 125 -26.40 8.60 -14.19
CA THR A 125 -27.58 7.72 -14.07
C THR A 125 -28.93 8.41 -14.20
N LYS A 126 -29.05 9.69 -13.82
CA LYS A 126 -30.34 10.41 -13.82
C LYS A 126 -30.74 11.07 -15.15
N SER A 127 -29.87 11.13 -16.17
CA SER A 127 -30.21 11.76 -17.46
C SER A 127 -31.17 10.95 -18.35
N ARG A 128 -31.61 9.75 -17.91
CA ARG A 128 -32.47 8.86 -18.71
C ARG A 128 -33.90 9.37 -18.94
N LYS A 129 -34.37 10.43 -18.26
CA LYS A 129 -35.80 10.81 -18.33
C LYS A 129 -36.21 11.83 -19.40
N THR A 130 -35.32 12.47 -20.16
CA THR A 130 -35.78 13.57 -21.04
C THR A 130 -35.10 13.80 -22.39
N LEU A 131 -34.19 12.95 -22.87
CA LEU A 131 -33.57 13.18 -24.18
C LEU A 131 -33.74 11.99 -25.13
N LYS A 132 -34.73 12.11 -26.03
CA LYS A 132 -34.80 11.38 -27.30
C LYS A 132 -33.67 11.85 -28.24
N CYS A 133 -32.43 11.66 -27.83
CA CYS A 133 -31.30 11.69 -28.76
C CYS A 133 -30.61 10.34 -28.63
N ASN A 134 -30.87 9.45 -29.60
CA ASN A 134 -30.48 8.05 -29.48
C ASN A 134 -28.96 7.80 -29.45
N ASN A 135 -28.11 8.82 -29.66
CA ASN A 135 -26.65 8.65 -29.71
C ASN A 135 -25.81 9.83 -29.16
N CYS A 136 -26.38 10.95 -28.72
CA CYS A 136 -25.58 12.03 -28.14
C CYS A 136 -25.50 11.87 -26.62
N ARG A 137 -24.30 12.03 -26.04
CA ARG A 137 -24.17 12.41 -24.62
C ARG A 137 -25.22 13.49 -24.31
N SER A 138 -25.87 13.43 -23.15
CA SER A 138 -26.57 14.62 -22.68
C SER A 138 -25.51 15.73 -22.61
N ARG A 139 -25.76 16.84 -23.30
CA ARG A 139 -24.92 18.04 -23.35
C ARG A 139 -24.41 18.44 -21.94
N GLU A 140 -25.26 18.17 -20.94
CA GLU A 140 -25.06 18.27 -19.49
C GLU A 140 -23.79 17.58 -18.96
N SER A 141 -23.46 16.36 -19.42
CA SER A 141 -22.27 15.64 -18.92
C SER A 141 -20.96 16.23 -19.46
N MET A 142 -21.00 17.03 -20.52
CA MET A 142 -19.84 17.75 -21.03
C MET A 142 -19.70 19.10 -20.34
N ASP A 143 -20.82 19.78 -20.09
CA ASP A 143 -20.84 21.03 -19.36
C ASP A 143 -20.23 20.87 -17.96
N GLY A 144 -20.47 19.74 -17.28
CA GLY A 144 -19.84 19.43 -16.00
C GLY A 144 -18.31 19.33 -16.06
N VAL A 145 -17.73 18.70 -17.09
CA VAL A 145 -16.26 18.63 -17.28
C VAL A 145 -15.68 20.02 -17.53
N LEU A 146 -16.30 20.78 -18.44
CA LEU A 146 -15.85 22.12 -18.79
C LEU A 146 -15.92 23.07 -17.59
N GLU A 147 -16.95 22.92 -16.77
CA GLU A 147 -17.13 23.71 -15.56
C GLU A 147 -16.13 23.31 -14.47
N ALA A 148 -15.82 22.02 -14.31
CA ALA A 148 -14.74 21.56 -13.42
C ALA A 148 -13.41 22.24 -13.73
N ILE A 149 -13.09 22.36 -15.02
CA ILE A 149 -11.85 22.98 -15.51
C ILE A 149 -11.82 24.47 -15.18
N LYS A 150 -12.92 25.20 -15.42
CA LYS A 150 -13.00 26.63 -15.07
C LYS A 150 -12.79 26.87 -13.58
N ASN A 151 -13.13 25.88 -12.75
CA ASN A 151 -12.98 25.91 -11.30
C ASN A 151 -11.72 25.15 -10.83
N ASN A 152 -10.70 25.03 -11.68
CA ASN A 152 -9.37 24.50 -11.35
C ASN A 152 -9.35 23.08 -10.76
N ALA A 153 -10.30 22.21 -11.15
CA ALA A 153 -10.31 20.81 -10.71
C ALA A 153 -8.98 20.11 -11.06
N LYS A 154 -8.36 19.42 -10.10
CA LYS A 154 -7.13 18.63 -10.30
C LYS A 154 -7.42 17.19 -10.73
N PHE A 155 -8.59 16.69 -10.39
CA PHE A 155 -9.03 15.33 -10.65
C PHE A 155 -10.50 15.31 -11.08
N ILE A 156 -10.85 14.42 -12.00
CA ILE A 156 -12.23 14.10 -12.35
C ILE A 156 -12.39 12.59 -12.26
N TYR A 157 -13.26 12.12 -11.38
CA TYR A 157 -13.72 10.74 -11.38
C TYR A 157 -15.04 10.67 -12.15
N TYR A 158 -14.98 10.09 -13.35
CA TYR A 158 -16.14 10.00 -14.23
C TYR A 158 -16.94 8.76 -13.88
N SER A 159 -17.93 8.90 -12.99
CA SER A 159 -18.66 7.76 -12.42
C SER A 159 -19.78 7.25 -13.33
N ASP A 160 -20.07 5.97 -13.22
CA ASP A 160 -21.26 5.36 -13.81
C ASP A 160 -22.49 5.45 -12.88
N ASN A 161 -22.33 5.83 -11.59
CA ASN A 161 -23.38 5.96 -10.56
C ASN A 161 -22.88 6.68 -9.27
N ALA A 162 -23.70 7.51 -8.60
CA ALA A 162 -23.37 8.09 -7.29
C ALA A 162 -23.17 7.07 -6.15
N PHE A 163 -23.80 5.89 -6.18
CA PHE A 163 -23.76 4.92 -5.07
C PHE A 163 -22.49 4.07 -4.97
N THR A 164 -21.65 4.01 -6.02
CA THR A 164 -20.38 3.23 -6.05
C THR A 164 -19.15 4.04 -5.62
N VAL A 165 -19.33 5.36 -5.46
CA VAL A 165 -18.26 6.33 -5.20
C VAL A 165 -17.61 6.10 -3.83
N GLU A 166 -18.40 5.77 -2.79
CA GLU A 166 -17.89 5.57 -1.43
C GLU A 166 -16.95 4.35 -1.31
N GLU A 167 -17.21 3.29 -2.09
CA GLU A 167 -16.40 2.06 -2.05
C GLU A 167 -15.15 2.16 -2.93
N GLU A 168 -15.23 2.92 -4.02
CA GLU A 168 -14.20 2.96 -5.06
C GLU A 168 -13.16 4.06 -4.83
N LEU A 169 -13.57 5.27 -4.43
CA LEU A 169 -12.66 6.40 -4.27
C LEU A 169 -11.50 6.14 -3.31
N PRO A 170 -11.69 5.50 -2.13
CA PRO A 170 -10.58 5.23 -1.21
C PRO A 170 -9.50 4.29 -1.80
N LYS A 171 -9.83 3.57 -2.88
CA LYS A 171 -8.93 2.60 -3.53
C LYS A 171 -8.06 3.27 -4.60
N LEU A 172 -8.50 4.41 -5.11
CA LEU A 172 -7.75 5.22 -6.08
C LEU A 172 -6.67 6.05 -5.39
N LYS A 173 -5.59 6.35 -6.12
CA LYS A 173 -4.42 7.06 -5.58
C LYS A 173 -4.32 8.47 -6.15
N LEU A 174 -4.25 9.46 -5.26
CA LEU A 174 -4.04 10.87 -5.61
C LEU A 174 -2.62 11.34 -5.29
N THR A 175 -1.82 10.53 -4.61
CA THR A 175 -0.44 10.84 -4.26
C THR A 175 0.48 10.72 -5.48
N PRO A 176 1.69 11.32 -5.47
CA PRO A 176 2.64 11.15 -6.58
C PRO A 176 3.14 9.71 -6.76
N LEU A 177 3.21 8.96 -5.65
CA LEU A 177 3.69 7.58 -5.62
C LEU A 177 2.52 6.60 -5.64
N PHE A 178 2.64 5.57 -6.49
CA PHE A 178 1.70 4.48 -6.63
C PHE A 178 2.34 3.17 -6.25
N TYR A 179 1.58 2.37 -5.51
CA TYR A 179 1.92 1.01 -5.12
C TYR A 179 0.99 0.05 -5.88
N GLY A 180 1.62 -0.85 -6.62
CA GLY A 180 1.01 -1.81 -7.53
C GLY A 180 2.11 -2.56 -8.26
N MET A 181 1.73 -3.36 -9.27
CA MET A 181 2.68 -4.19 -10.01
C MET A 181 2.96 -3.63 -11.40
N ASP A 182 4.24 -3.62 -11.79
CA ASP A 182 4.69 -3.30 -13.16
C ASP A 182 5.00 -4.62 -13.87
N TYR A 183 4.26 -4.93 -14.94
CA TYR A 183 4.49 -6.17 -15.68
C TYR A 183 5.76 -6.10 -16.50
N THR A 184 6.58 -7.15 -16.41
CA THR A 184 7.92 -7.18 -17.05
C THR A 184 8.17 -8.37 -17.95
N GLY A 185 7.15 -9.22 -18.14
CA GLY A 185 7.17 -10.23 -19.18
C GLY A 185 7.06 -9.62 -20.58
N ASN A 186 6.94 -10.49 -21.58
CA ASN A 186 6.79 -10.06 -22.97
C ASN A 186 5.40 -9.43 -23.17
N ALA A 187 5.34 -8.20 -23.70
CA ALA A 187 4.10 -7.49 -24.01
C ALA A 187 3.21 -8.29 -24.96
N SER A 188 3.79 -8.97 -25.95
CA SER A 188 3.04 -9.79 -26.93
C SER A 188 2.39 -11.05 -26.33
N SER A 189 2.82 -11.48 -25.14
CA SER A 189 2.22 -12.61 -24.43
C SER A 189 1.31 -12.19 -23.27
N PHE A 190 1.29 -10.90 -22.92
CA PHE A 190 0.53 -10.43 -21.76
C PHE A 190 -0.98 -10.56 -21.98
N ASN A 191 -1.66 -11.05 -20.96
CA ASN A 191 -3.11 -11.13 -20.92
C ASN A 191 -3.59 -10.60 -19.57
N ILE A 192 -4.25 -9.45 -19.59
CA ILE A 192 -4.81 -8.84 -18.38
C ILE A 192 -5.82 -9.75 -17.68
N GLU A 193 -6.54 -10.61 -18.41
CA GLU A 193 -7.43 -11.59 -17.78
C GLU A 193 -6.65 -12.56 -16.91
N ALA A 194 -5.47 -13.01 -17.33
CA ALA A 194 -4.66 -13.96 -16.57
C ALA A 194 -4.18 -13.39 -15.22
N HIS A 195 -4.14 -12.06 -15.10
CA HIS A 195 -3.80 -11.37 -13.86
C HIS A 195 -4.98 -11.38 -12.86
N PHE A 196 -6.21 -11.19 -13.36
CA PHE A 196 -7.39 -11.05 -12.51
C PHE A 196 -8.22 -12.34 -12.39
N LYS A 197 -7.96 -13.35 -13.21
CA LYS A 197 -8.79 -14.54 -13.33
C LYS A 197 -7.97 -15.81 -13.15
N ASN A 198 -8.41 -16.65 -12.22
CA ASN A 198 -7.83 -17.96 -12.03
C ASN A 198 -8.39 -18.96 -13.04
N SER A 199 -7.69 -19.16 -14.16
CA SER A 199 -8.08 -20.15 -15.18
C SER A 199 -7.48 -21.54 -14.89
N HIS A 200 -8.30 -22.57 -14.71
CA HIS A 200 -7.80 -23.95 -14.50
C HIS A 200 -7.10 -24.58 -15.72
N LYS A 201 -7.07 -23.91 -16.88
CA LYS A 201 -6.61 -24.44 -18.17
C LYS A 201 -5.23 -23.93 -18.63
N ALA A 202 -4.41 -23.38 -17.75
CA ALA A 202 -3.07 -22.90 -18.12
C ALA A 202 -2.06 -24.07 -18.23
N SER A 203 -1.44 -24.25 -19.41
CA SER A 203 -0.35 -25.23 -19.61
C SER A 203 0.92 -24.81 -18.85
N ALA A 204 1.81 -25.74 -18.53
CA ALA A 204 3.07 -25.47 -17.82
C ALA A 204 3.95 -24.40 -18.52
N VAL A 205 3.92 -24.32 -19.85
CA VAL A 205 4.65 -23.29 -20.62
C VAL A 205 4.02 -21.90 -20.45
N SER A 206 2.69 -21.82 -20.36
CA SER A 206 1.99 -20.56 -20.07
C SER A 206 2.18 -20.07 -18.63
N GLN A 207 2.60 -20.94 -17.71
CA GLN A 207 2.85 -20.56 -16.32
C GLN A 207 4.10 -19.69 -16.13
N ASN A 208 5.09 -19.80 -17.04
CA ASN A 208 6.38 -19.12 -16.91
C ASN A 208 6.49 -17.81 -17.71
N LEU A 209 5.59 -17.53 -18.66
CA LEU A 209 5.74 -16.35 -19.54
C LEU A 209 4.94 -15.12 -19.09
N ASN A 210 3.90 -15.29 -18.27
CA ASN A 210 2.87 -14.26 -18.04
C ASN A 210 2.71 -13.81 -16.57
N SER A 211 3.60 -14.24 -15.69
CA SER A 211 3.46 -14.05 -14.23
C SER A 211 4.58 -13.22 -13.62
N HIS A 212 5.48 -12.66 -14.42
CA HIS A 212 6.65 -11.91 -13.94
C HIS A 212 6.38 -10.41 -13.83
N TYR A 213 6.50 -9.91 -12.60
CA TYR A 213 6.28 -8.51 -12.25
C TYR A 213 7.48 -7.95 -11.51
N ARG A 214 7.49 -6.62 -11.42
CA ARG A 214 8.38 -5.86 -10.56
C ARG A 214 7.57 -4.98 -9.61
N LEU A 215 8.12 -4.77 -8.43
CA LEU A 215 7.64 -3.77 -7.47
C LEU A 215 8.59 -2.59 -7.42
N GLY A 216 8.00 -1.42 -7.23
CA GLY A 216 8.72 -0.19 -6.96
C GLY A 216 7.74 0.91 -6.55
N GLY A 217 8.27 2.03 -6.07
CA GLY A 217 7.50 3.26 -5.98
C GLY A 217 7.27 3.80 -7.38
N LEU A 218 6.15 3.39 -8.00
CA LEU A 218 5.81 3.77 -9.37
C LEU A 218 5.30 5.22 -9.38
N LYS A 219 5.55 5.95 -10.47
CA LYS A 219 4.83 7.20 -10.71
C LYS A 219 3.34 6.87 -10.80
N THR A 220 2.52 7.67 -10.13
CA THR A 220 1.07 7.41 -10.14
C THR A 220 0.50 7.55 -11.55
N PRO A 221 -0.23 6.52 -12.04
CA PRO A 221 -0.91 6.60 -13.32
C PRO A 221 -1.88 7.79 -13.34
N MET A 222 -1.75 8.64 -14.36
CA MET A 222 -2.64 9.79 -14.53
C MET A 222 -4.09 9.38 -14.86
N ILE A 223 -4.28 8.13 -15.31
CA ILE A 223 -5.60 7.51 -15.46
C ILE A 223 -5.64 6.24 -14.64
N GLN A 224 -6.68 6.08 -13.82
CA GLN A 224 -6.89 4.90 -12.99
C GLN A 224 -8.31 4.39 -13.18
N THR A 225 -8.46 3.11 -13.52
CA THR A 225 -9.74 2.51 -13.90
C THR A 225 -9.94 1.16 -13.25
N PHE A 226 -11.16 0.85 -12.82
CA PHE A 226 -11.50 -0.49 -12.36
C PHE A 226 -11.80 -1.40 -13.56
N VAL A 227 -11.29 -2.62 -13.53
CA VAL A 227 -11.62 -3.61 -14.56
C VAL A 227 -13.07 -4.09 -14.37
N PRO A 228 -13.97 -3.91 -15.35
CA PRO A 228 -15.30 -4.50 -15.28
C PRO A 228 -15.22 -6.03 -15.22
N GLU A 229 -15.91 -6.66 -14.27
CA GLU A 229 -15.99 -8.12 -14.15
C GLU A 229 -16.48 -8.76 -15.46
N GLU A 230 -17.38 -8.09 -16.16
CA GLU A 230 -17.96 -8.50 -17.43
C GLU A 230 -16.94 -8.57 -18.57
N MET A 231 -15.83 -7.82 -18.49
CA MET A 231 -14.73 -7.91 -19.45
C MET A 231 -13.88 -9.17 -19.24
N LEU A 232 -13.91 -9.76 -18.05
CA LEU A 232 -13.11 -10.94 -17.69
C LEU A 232 -13.87 -12.26 -17.93
N LEU A 233 -15.15 -12.19 -18.27
CA LEU A 233 -16.04 -13.35 -18.37
C LEU A 233 -16.37 -13.67 -19.81
N ASN A 234 -16.21 -14.94 -20.18
CA ASN A 234 -16.85 -15.50 -21.37
C ASN A 234 -18.33 -15.81 -21.09
N ALA A 235 -19.12 -15.94 -22.16
CA ALA A 235 -20.54 -16.31 -22.04
C ALA A 235 -20.71 -17.61 -21.23
N GLY A 236 -21.44 -17.52 -20.11
CA GLY A 236 -21.71 -18.66 -19.22
C GLY A 236 -20.66 -18.94 -18.14
N GLU A 237 -19.60 -18.13 -18.03
CA GLU A 237 -18.62 -18.27 -16.95
C GLU A 237 -19.06 -17.62 -15.63
N SER A 238 -18.64 -18.24 -14.52
CA SER A 238 -18.91 -17.74 -13.16
C SER A 238 -17.90 -16.68 -12.72
N THR A 239 -18.38 -15.66 -12.01
CA THR A 239 -17.56 -14.63 -11.33
C THR A 239 -16.68 -15.18 -10.21
N GLU A 240 -16.90 -16.43 -9.77
CA GLU A 240 -16.13 -17.06 -8.68
C GLU A 240 -14.63 -17.22 -9.00
N ASN A 241 -14.27 -17.25 -10.28
CA ASN A 241 -12.88 -17.36 -10.74
C ASN A 241 -12.17 -16.01 -10.83
N ILE A 242 -12.87 -14.90 -10.61
CA ILE A 242 -12.29 -13.55 -10.62
C ILE A 242 -11.75 -13.24 -9.22
N ASP A 243 -10.48 -12.88 -9.18
CA ASP A 243 -9.85 -12.33 -7.98
C ASP A 243 -10.16 -10.83 -7.87
N LYS A 244 -11.15 -10.53 -7.03
CA LYS A 244 -11.62 -9.16 -6.76
C LYS A 244 -10.68 -8.36 -5.85
N GLN A 245 -9.67 -9.01 -5.29
CA GLN A 245 -8.70 -8.41 -4.38
C GLN A 245 -7.28 -8.36 -4.97
N ALA A 246 -7.15 -8.79 -6.23
CA ALA A 246 -5.91 -8.74 -6.99
C ALA A 246 -5.25 -7.35 -6.87
N PRO A 247 -3.92 -7.31 -6.75
CA PRO A 247 -3.18 -6.06 -6.71
C PRO A 247 -3.35 -5.31 -8.04
N PRO A 248 -3.36 -3.96 -8.03
CA PRO A 248 -3.48 -3.21 -9.26
C PRO A 248 -2.22 -3.32 -10.12
N ILE A 249 -2.38 -3.13 -11.43
CA ILE A 249 -1.32 -3.34 -12.42
C ILE A 249 -1.16 -2.14 -13.36
N ILE A 250 0.08 -1.83 -13.70
CA ILE A 250 0.45 -0.98 -14.85
C ILE A 250 0.89 -1.89 -16.00
N LEU A 251 0.33 -1.64 -17.18
CA LEU A 251 0.60 -2.43 -18.38
C LEU A 251 1.97 -2.12 -18.99
N PRO A 252 2.60 -3.09 -19.68
CA PRO A 252 3.87 -2.83 -20.35
C PRO A 252 3.69 -1.84 -21.49
N LYS A 253 4.77 -1.14 -21.86
CA LYS A 253 4.79 -0.26 -23.04
C LYS A 253 4.42 -1.05 -24.29
N ASP A 254 3.76 -0.39 -25.24
CA ASP A 254 3.34 -0.95 -26.54
C ASP A 254 2.27 -2.06 -26.45
N TYR A 255 1.68 -2.26 -25.26
CA TYR A 255 0.48 -3.06 -25.03
C TYR A 255 -0.66 -2.14 -24.63
N TYR A 256 -1.80 -2.25 -25.33
CA TYR A 256 -2.99 -1.44 -25.05
C TYR A 256 -4.16 -2.35 -24.72
N HIS A 257 -4.86 -2.05 -23.64
CA HIS A 257 -6.05 -2.79 -23.24
C HIS A 257 -7.26 -1.86 -23.13
N PRO A 258 -8.32 -2.11 -23.93
CA PRO A 258 -9.51 -1.28 -23.85
C PRO A 258 -10.05 -1.16 -22.42
N PHE A 259 -10.30 0.06 -21.98
CA PHE A 259 -10.77 0.34 -20.62
C PHE A 259 -11.94 1.30 -20.63
N SER A 260 -12.84 1.14 -19.66
CA SER A 260 -14.05 1.96 -19.57
C SER A 260 -13.70 3.42 -19.31
N LEU A 261 -14.25 4.33 -20.10
CA LEU A 261 -14.10 5.76 -19.82
C LEU A 261 -14.83 6.17 -18.53
N LYS A 262 -15.88 5.43 -18.15
CA LYS A 262 -16.63 5.57 -16.88
C LYS A 262 -16.04 4.65 -15.80
N GLY A 263 -16.26 4.99 -14.52
CA GLY A 263 -15.61 4.30 -13.40
C GLY A 263 -14.11 4.57 -13.38
N THR A 264 -13.69 5.73 -13.90
CA THR A 264 -12.29 6.05 -14.17
C THR A 264 -11.94 7.43 -13.63
N LEU A 265 -10.82 7.49 -12.94
CA LEU A 265 -10.20 8.70 -12.43
C LEU A 265 -9.23 9.26 -13.47
N TYR A 266 -9.37 10.56 -13.73
CA TYR A 266 -8.53 11.34 -14.62
C TYR A 266 -7.84 12.43 -13.82
N PHE A 267 -6.53 12.53 -13.94
CA PHE A 267 -5.75 13.66 -13.45
C PHE A 267 -5.90 14.82 -14.43
N TYR A 268 -5.66 16.04 -13.96
CA TYR A 268 -5.81 17.27 -14.75
C TYR A 268 -5.21 17.15 -16.15
N ASP A 269 -3.96 16.69 -16.27
CA ASP A 269 -3.23 16.53 -17.54
C ASP A 269 -3.88 15.53 -18.52
N THR A 270 -4.97 14.85 -18.13
CA THR A 270 -5.68 13.85 -18.92
C THR A 270 -7.13 14.21 -19.22
N PHE A 271 -7.60 15.41 -18.89
CA PHE A 271 -8.99 15.79 -19.18
C PHE A 271 -9.35 15.82 -20.68
N TRP A 272 -8.35 15.91 -21.56
CA TRP A 272 -8.52 15.70 -23.00
C TRP A 272 -9.04 14.29 -23.36
N ALA A 273 -8.80 13.29 -22.52
CA ALA A 273 -9.27 11.91 -22.72
C ALA A 273 -10.80 11.78 -22.59
N LEU A 274 -11.45 12.75 -21.92
CA LEU A 274 -12.91 12.78 -21.72
C LEU A 274 -13.71 13.21 -22.96
N ALA A 275 -13.07 13.23 -24.14
CA ALA A 275 -13.68 13.59 -25.40
C ALA A 275 -15.03 12.86 -25.63
N PRO A 276 -16.05 13.56 -26.16
CA PRO A 276 -17.40 13.02 -26.31
C PRO A 276 -17.54 12.20 -27.60
N VAL A 277 -16.67 11.20 -27.79
CA VAL A 277 -16.79 10.27 -28.92
C VAL A 277 -18.05 9.39 -28.74
N ASP A 278 -18.56 8.80 -29.81
CA ASP A 278 -19.70 7.87 -29.71
C ASP A 278 -19.30 6.57 -29.02
N MET A 279 -20.25 5.93 -28.33
CA MET A 279 -20.00 4.70 -27.56
C MET A 279 -19.39 3.57 -28.40
N GLN A 280 -19.79 3.44 -29.68
CA GLN A 280 -19.24 2.44 -30.61
C GLN A 280 -17.74 2.62 -30.90
N TYR A 281 -17.16 3.78 -30.58
CA TYR A 281 -15.74 4.08 -30.79
C TYR A 281 -14.94 4.15 -29.47
N TYR A 282 -15.55 3.84 -28.33
CA TYR A 282 -14.89 3.91 -27.00
C TYR A 282 -13.70 2.97 -26.91
N THR A 283 -13.81 1.76 -27.44
CA THR A 283 -12.73 0.78 -27.43
C THR A 283 -11.50 1.33 -28.15
N VAL A 284 -11.66 1.84 -29.37
CA VAL A 284 -10.54 2.41 -30.16
C VAL A 284 -9.99 3.66 -29.48
N TRP A 285 -10.86 4.55 -28.99
CA TRP A 285 -10.45 5.78 -28.32
C TRP A 285 -9.66 5.49 -27.02
N SER A 286 -10.07 4.50 -26.23
CA SER A 286 -9.34 4.11 -25.02
C SER A 286 -7.91 3.64 -25.31
N MET A 287 -7.72 2.86 -26.38
CA MET A 287 -6.37 2.45 -26.81
C MET A 287 -5.54 3.62 -27.37
N MET A 288 -6.19 4.56 -28.07
CA MET A 288 -5.52 5.80 -28.51
C MET A 288 -5.11 6.68 -27.32
N ILE A 289 -5.92 6.74 -26.26
CA ILE A 289 -5.58 7.44 -25.02
C ILE A 289 -4.32 6.83 -24.41
N GLU A 290 -4.24 5.50 -24.28
CA GLU A 290 -3.04 4.83 -23.77
C GLU A 290 -1.80 5.19 -24.60
N LYS A 291 -1.90 5.19 -25.94
CA LYS A 291 -0.80 5.63 -26.81
C LYS A 291 -0.37 7.08 -26.56
N LEU A 292 -1.33 7.97 -26.35
CA LEU A 292 -1.06 9.39 -26.09
C LEU A 292 -0.48 9.64 -24.70
N LEU A 293 -0.78 8.81 -23.70
CA LEU A 293 -0.18 8.91 -22.37
C LEU A 293 1.34 8.67 -22.38
N GLU A 294 1.85 7.91 -23.36
CA GLU A 294 3.30 7.74 -23.55
C GLU A 294 4.01 9.07 -23.83
N GLU A 295 3.34 10.00 -24.52
CA GLU A 295 3.87 11.35 -24.78
C GLU A 295 3.95 12.21 -23.51
N LEU A 296 3.29 11.80 -22.43
CA LEU A 296 3.27 12.44 -21.12
C LEU A 296 4.10 11.68 -20.07
N ALA A 297 4.81 10.62 -20.48
CA ALA A 297 5.49 9.67 -19.59
C ALA A 297 4.56 9.21 -18.45
N SER A 298 3.38 8.72 -18.83
CA SER A 298 2.37 8.17 -17.93
C SER A 298 1.70 6.96 -18.57
N GLU A 299 0.97 6.20 -17.76
CA GLU A 299 0.23 5.02 -18.14
C GLU A 299 -1.19 5.03 -17.55
N VAL A 300 -1.98 4.00 -17.89
CA VAL A 300 -3.23 3.65 -17.21
C VAL A 300 -2.93 2.62 -16.11
N GLY A 301 -3.45 2.86 -14.91
CA GLY A 301 -3.45 1.92 -13.81
C GLY A 301 -4.76 1.13 -13.78
N PHE A 302 -4.68 -0.18 -13.87
CA PHE A 302 -5.83 -1.08 -13.80
C PHE A 302 -6.01 -1.58 -12.36
N MET A 303 -7.13 -1.20 -11.75
CA MET A 303 -7.51 -1.56 -10.39
C MET A 303 -8.28 -2.88 -10.35
N ALA A 304 -8.38 -3.44 -9.14
CA ALA A 304 -9.04 -4.71 -8.89
C ALA A 304 -10.47 -4.77 -9.49
N PRO A 305 -10.93 -5.93 -9.99
CA PRO A 305 -12.18 -6.01 -10.74
C PRO A 305 -13.43 -5.63 -9.95
N ARG A 306 -14.42 -5.05 -10.65
CA ARG A 306 -15.71 -4.61 -10.09
C ARG A 306 -16.86 -4.91 -11.05
N LYS A 307 -18.05 -5.17 -10.51
CA LYS A 307 -19.27 -5.32 -11.34
C LYS A 307 -19.64 -3.99 -11.99
N ALA A 308 -19.70 -3.94 -13.30
CA ALA A 308 -20.27 -2.77 -13.99
C ALA A 308 -21.81 -2.83 -13.91
N ARG A 309 -22.45 -1.77 -13.39
CA ARG A 309 -23.92 -1.73 -13.31
C ARG A 309 -24.57 -1.19 -14.58
N SER A 310 -23.88 -0.31 -15.31
CA SER A 310 -24.32 0.08 -16.66
C SER A 310 -23.57 -0.75 -17.69
N LEU A 311 -24.26 -1.73 -18.26
CA LEU A 311 -23.84 -2.39 -19.49
C LEU A 311 -23.89 -1.36 -20.62
N VAL A 312 -22.96 -0.40 -20.64
CA VAL A 312 -22.47 0.04 -21.94
C VAL A 312 -21.93 -1.25 -22.53
N ARG A 313 -22.60 -1.78 -23.56
CA ARG A 313 -22.07 -2.88 -24.34
C ARG A 313 -20.70 -2.40 -24.79
N TYR A 314 -19.66 -2.77 -24.04
CA TYR A 314 -18.38 -3.00 -24.65
C TYR A 314 -18.70 -4.02 -25.71
N GLU A 315 -18.74 -3.57 -26.95
CA GLU A 315 -18.58 -4.50 -28.05
C GLU A 315 -17.28 -5.22 -27.73
N GLN A 316 -17.40 -6.47 -27.28
CA GLN A 316 -16.26 -7.33 -27.02
C GLN A 316 -15.53 -7.44 -28.34
N MET A 317 -14.57 -6.54 -28.52
CA MET A 317 -13.75 -6.49 -29.69
C MET A 317 -12.91 -7.76 -29.64
N ASN A 318 -13.03 -8.59 -30.67
CA ASN A 318 -12.28 -9.83 -30.69
C ASN A 318 -10.77 -9.54 -30.63
N THR A 319 -9.99 -10.49 -30.12
CA THR A 319 -8.54 -10.36 -29.95
C THR A 319 -7.84 -9.98 -31.25
N GLN A 320 -8.33 -10.44 -32.40
CA GLN A 320 -7.78 -10.12 -33.72
C GLN A 320 -7.86 -8.62 -34.02
N LYS A 321 -9.01 -7.99 -33.76
CA LYS A 321 -9.21 -6.56 -34.01
C LYS A 321 -8.39 -5.69 -33.04
N ILE A 322 -8.22 -6.14 -31.79
CA ILE A 322 -7.31 -5.49 -30.83
C ILE A 322 -5.86 -5.52 -31.35
N LEU A 323 -5.41 -6.66 -31.89
CA LEU A 323 -4.07 -6.80 -32.48
C LEU A 323 -3.89 -5.90 -33.72
N GLU A 324 -4.90 -5.81 -34.58
CA GLU A 324 -4.88 -4.91 -35.75
C GLU A 324 -4.71 -3.45 -35.33
N ILE A 325 -5.51 -2.98 -34.37
CA ILE A 325 -5.43 -1.60 -33.85
C ILE A 325 -4.08 -1.36 -33.18
N THR A 326 -3.62 -2.30 -32.35
CA THR A 326 -2.32 -2.22 -31.67
C THR A 326 -1.17 -2.09 -32.67
N THR A 327 -1.24 -2.83 -33.79
CA THR A 327 -0.25 -2.75 -34.86
C THR A 327 -0.20 -1.36 -35.49
N VAL A 328 -1.36 -0.75 -35.75
CA VAL A 328 -1.45 0.62 -36.29
C VAL A 328 -0.92 1.63 -35.27
N LEU A 329 -1.31 1.53 -33.99
CA LEU A 329 -0.84 2.43 -32.93
C LEU A 329 0.68 2.38 -32.75
N ASN A 330 1.27 1.19 -32.82
CA ASN A 330 2.72 1.00 -32.66
C ASN A 330 3.54 1.50 -33.86
N GLN A 331 2.91 1.73 -35.03
CA GLN A 331 3.55 2.37 -36.18
C GLN A 331 3.54 3.89 -36.10
N TRP A 332 2.72 4.46 -35.22
CA TRP A 332 2.59 5.91 -35.08
C TRP A 332 3.56 6.48 -34.05
N ILE A 333 4.15 7.62 -34.40
CA ILE A 333 5.01 8.42 -33.53
C ILE A 333 4.59 9.88 -33.72
N CYS A 334 4.45 10.65 -32.63
CA CYS A 334 4.18 12.07 -32.76
C CYS A 334 5.39 12.81 -33.35
N LEU A 335 5.13 13.79 -34.23
CA LEU A 335 6.18 14.62 -34.80
C LEU A 335 7.06 15.27 -33.71
N PRO A 336 8.40 15.23 -33.84
CA PRO A 336 9.30 15.91 -32.93
C PRO A 336 8.98 17.41 -32.84
N GLY A 337 8.90 17.93 -31.61
CA GLY A 337 8.62 19.34 -31.34
C GLY A 337 7.16 19.78 -31.54
N ALA A 338 6.27 18.89 -32.02
CA ALA A 338 4.85 19.20 -32.06
C ALA A 338 4.28 19.34 -30.63
N PRO A 339 3.36 20.28 -30.38
CA PRO A 339 2.68 20.36 -29.09
C PRO A 339 1.74 19.15 -28.90
N PHE A 340 1.38 18.82 -27.65
CA PHE A 340 0.64 17.61 -27.31
C PHE A 340 -0.72 17.49 -28.01
N PHE A 341 -1.53 18.54 -28.03
CA PHE A 341 -2.81 18.59 -28.75
C PHE A 341 -2.63 18.38 -30.24
N LYS A 342 -1.49 18.80 -30.81
CA LYS A 342 -1.18 18.47 -32.20
C LYS A 342 -0.94 16.98 -32.38
N CYS A 343 -0.29 16.31 -31.41
CA CYS A 343 -0.18 14.85 -31.40
C CYS A 343 -1.55 14.17 -31.39
N ILE A 344 -2.52 14.64 -30.59
CA ILE A 344 -3.87 14.08 -30.57
C ILE A 344 -4.53 14.18 -31.95
N GLU A 345 -4.45 15.36 -32.60
CA GLU A 345 -4.99 15.54 -33.96
C GLU A 345 -4.32 14.60 -34.97
N LEU A 346 -2.99 14.48 -34.92
CA LEU A 346 -2.21 13.65 -35.84
C LEU A 346 -2.47 12.17 -35.65
N LEU A 347 -2.60 11.69 -34.40
CA LEU A 347 -2.97 10.31 -34.12
C LEU A 347 -4.39 10.03 -34.62
N SER A 348 -5.34 10.92 -34.34
CA SER A 348 -6.72 10.76 -34.80
C SER A 348 -6.78 10.66 -36.32
N TYR A 349 -6.06 11.54 -37.03
CA TYR A 349 -5.94 11.47 -38.49
C TYR A 349 -5.30 10.17 -38.96
N HIS A 350 -4.21 9.73 -38.33
CA HIS A 350 -3.55 8.47 -38.68
C HIS A 350 -4.48 7.27 -38.55
N MET A 351 -5.20 7.17 -37.43
CA MET A 351 -6.18 6.11 -37.18
C MET A 351 -7.33 6.13 -38.19
N THR A 352 -7.73 7.33 -38.63
CA THR A 352 -8.72 7.48 -39.69
C THR A 352 -8.22 7.05 -41.06
N THR A 353 -7.00 7.45 -41.45
CA THR A 353 -6.40 6.99 -42.71
C THR A 353 -6.17 5.48 -42.76
N ALA A 354 -5.95 4.85 -41.60
CA ALA A 354 -5.83 3.40 -41.46
C ALA A 354 -7.18 2.65 -41.40
N GLY A 355 -8.32 3.37 -41.50
CA GLY A 355 -9.65 2.79 -41.44
C GLY A 355 -10.04 2.23 -40.06
N GLN A 356 -9.33 2.63 -39.00
CA GLN A 356 -9.58 2.14 -37.63
C GLN A 356 -10.48 3.09 -36.82
N PHE A 357 -10.64 4.35 -37.25
CA PHE A 357 -11.38 5.38 -36.51
C PHE A 357 -12.06 6.36 -37.48
N PRO A 358 -13.36 6.65 -37.38
CA PRO A 358 -14.04 7.45 -38.42
C PRO A 358 -13.68 8.95 -38.37
N ASP A 359 -13.82 9.63 -39.51
CA ASP A 359 -13.65 11.08 -39.64
C ASP A 359 -14.54 11.86 -38.66
N GLU A 360 -15.78 11.41 -38.44
CA GLU A 360 -16.73 12.05 -37.53
C GLU A 360 -16.21 12.10 -36.09
N ALA A 361 -15.74 10.97 -35.55
CA ALA A 361 -15.19 10.90 -34.20
C ALA A 361 -13.88 11.70 -34.08
N SER A 362 -13.05 11.70 -35.12
CA SER A 362 -11.85 12.56 -35.21
C SER A 362 -12.23 14.06 -35.14
N GLY A 363 -13.32 14.45 -35.83
CA GLY A 363 -13.91 15.78 -35.75
C GLY A 363 -14.41 16.16 -34.35
N MET A 364 -15.03 15.22 -33.64
CA MET A 364 -15.48 15.42 -32.25
C MET A 364 -14.30 15.70 -31.31
N ILE A 365 -13.23 14.92 -31.39
CA ILE A 365 -12.01 15.13 -30.57
C ILE A 365 -11.41 16.51 -30.85
N LYS A 366 -11.27 16.88 -32.13
CA LYS A 366 -10.73 18.20 -32.52
C LYS A 366 -11.57 19.35 -31.98
N ASN A 367 -12.89 19.25 -32.05
CA ASN A 367 -13.79 20.27 -31.51
C ASN A 367 -13.74 20.33 -29.98
N PHE A 368 -13.58 19.18 -29.32
CA PHE A 368 -13.45 19.11 -27.89
C PHE A 368 -12.15 19.80 -27.41
N ILE A 369 -11.01 19.51 -28.03
CA ILE A 369 -9.73 20.19 -27.72
C ILE A 369 -9.85 21.71 -27.86
N LYS A 370 -10.46 22.20 -28.95
CA LYS A 370 -10.72 23.64 -29.11
C LYS A 370 -11.57 24.22 -27.99
N THR A 371 -12.55 23.44 -27.51
CA THR A 371 -13.42 23.86 -26.41
C THR A 371 -12.66 23.89 -25.09
N LEU A 372 -11.82 22.90 -24.82
CA LEU A 372 -10.91 22.87 -23.67
C LEU A 372 -10.02 24.11 -23.62
N THR A 373 -9.37 24.46 -24.74
CA THR A 373 -8.53 25.67 -24.82
C THR A 373 -9.32 26.94 -24.52
N ARG A 374 -10.57 27.05 -25.01
CA ARG A 374 -11.43 28.23 -24.77
C ARG A 374 -11.84 28.39 -23.31
N VAL A 375 -12.01 27.29 -22.57
CA VAL A 375 -12.35 27.33 -21.14
C VAL A 375 -11.14 27.42 -20.22
N GLY A 376 -9.93 27.60 -20.78
CA GLY A 376 -8.70 27.81 -20.00
C GLY A 376 -7.95 26.54 -19.61
N TYR A 377 -8.32 25.38 -20.14
CA TYR A 377 -7.55 24.15 -19.94
C TYR A 377 -6.15 24.31 -20.54
N LYS A 378 -5.13 24.17 -19.69
CA LYS A 378 -3.72 24.22 -20.09
C LYS A 378 -3.33 22.91 -20.76
N GLU A 379 -2.73 23.04 -21.94
CA GLU A 379 -2.19 21.90 -22.67
C GLU A 379 -1.07 21.21 -21.87
N PRO A 380 -1.12 19.87 -21.69
CA PRO A 380 -0.06 19.12 -21.04
C PRO A 380 1.29 19.24 -21.76
N ALA A 381 2.37 19.33 -21.00
CA ALA A 381 3.71 19.34 -21.55
C ALA A 381 4.13 17.92 -21.97
N ARG A 382 4.57 17.76 -23.21
CA ARG A 382 5.17 16.51 -23.68
C ARG A 382 6.48 16.23 -22.96
N VAL A 383 6.72 14.98 -22.64
CA VAL A 383 8.02 14.48 -22.17
C VAL A 383 8.73 13.86 -23.36
N PHE A 384 9.87 14.42 -23.77
CA PHE A 384 10.59 13.89 -24.94
C PHE A 384 11.11 12.46 -24.64
N PRO A 385 10.93 11.48 -25.56
CA PRO A 385 10.88 10.05 -25.20
C PRO A 385 12.20 9.37 -24.85
N ASN A 386 13.27 10.12 -24.58
CA ASN A 386 14.64 9.57 -24.42
C ASN A 386 15.20 9.65 -23.01
N LEU A 387 14.43 10.05 -22.00
CA LEU A 387 14.83 9.79 -20.63
C LEU A 387 14.39 8.36 -20.28
N PRO A 388 15.32 7.45 -19.95
CA PRO A 388 14.96 6.17 -19.36
C PRO A 388 13.98 6.44 -18.21
N ARG A 389 12.97 5.56 -18.01
CA ARG A 389 12.15 5.60 -16.78
C ARG A 389 13.13 5.84 -15.63
N PRO A 390 12.99 6.88 -14.79
CA PRO A 390 13.89 7.09 -13.66
C PRO A 390 13.83 5.83 -12.82
N PHE A 391 14.85 5.01 -12.99
CA PHE A 391 14.93 3.66 -12.51
C PHE A 391 15.56 3.74 -11.14
N VAL A 392 14.78 3.42 -10.09
CA VAL A 392 15.29 3.29 -8.73
C VAL A 392 15.27 1.79 -8.36
N PRO A 393 16.37 1.06 -8.59
CA PRO A 393 16.56 -0.32 -8.11
C PRO A 393 16.82 -0.38 -6.59
N PRO A 394 16.71 -1.57 -5.96
CA PRO A 394 16.56 -2.89 -6.59
C PRO A 394 15.12 -3.25 -6.92
N LEU A 395 14.95 -3.81 -8.12
CA LEU A 395 13.70 -4.42 -8.55
C LEU A 395 13.54 -5.76 -7.84
N ASN A 396 12.56 -5.86 -6.95
CA ASN A 396 12.15 -7.17 -6.44
C ASN A 396 11.47 -7.95 -7.57
N GLN A 397 11.94 -9.16 -7.86
CA GLN A 397 11.30 -10.05 -8.81
C GLN A 397 10.08 -10.71 -8.17
N ILE A 398 9.00 -10.77 -8.92
CA ILE A 398 7.74 -11.33 -8.42
C ILE A 398 7.19 -12.30 -9.43
N ILE A 399 6.70 -13.41 -8.92
CA ILE A 399 5.76 -14.29 -9.60
C ILE A 399 4.39 -14.03 -8.97
N TYR A 400 3.38 -13.69 -9.76
CA TYR A 400 2.04 -13.47 -9.24
C TYR A 400 1.00 -14.31 -9.99
N TRP A 401 0.09 -14.87 -9.19
CA TRP A 401 -1.13 -15.55 -9.62
C TRP A 401 -2.33 -15.08 -8.80
N PRO A 402 -3.51 -14.92 -9.44
CA PRO A 402 -4.74 -14.58 -8.74
C PRO A 402 -5.17 -15.66 -7.75
N ALA A 403 -5.93 -15.25 -6.74
CA ALA A 403 -6.42 -16.10 -5.66
C ALA A 403 -6.98 -17.44 -6.16
N ALA A 404 -6.63 -18.50 -5.44
CA ALA A 404 -7.15 -19.84 -5.68
C ALA A 404 -8.15 -20.22 -4.60
N ARG A 405 -9.45 -20.24 -4.97
CA ARG A 405 -10.49 -20.79 -4.11
C ARG A 405 -10.46 -22.31 -4.20
N VAL A 406 -10.24 -22.96 -3.07
CA VAL A 406 -10.20 -24.43 -2.97
C VAL A 406 -11.53 -24.94 -2.47
N ASP A 407 -12.04 -26.01 -3.09
CA ASP A 407 -13.22 -26.72 -2.57
C ASP A 407 -12.89 -27.36 -1.21
N ARG A 408 -13.60 -26.89 -0.18
CA ARG A 408 -13.43 -27.28 1.22
C ARG A 408 -14.35 -28.41 1.65
N SER A 409 -14.84 -29.23 0.72
CA SER A 409 -15.49 -30.49 1.05
C SER A 409 -14.50 -31.41 1.77
N LEU A 410 -14.96 -32.05 2.85
CA LEU A 410 -14.11 -32.89 3.69
C LEU A 410 -13.39 -33.99 2.89
N SER A 411 -14.06 -34.56 1.88
CA SER A 411 -13.49 -35.55 0.97
C SER A 411 -12.28 -35.01 0.19
N LYS A 412 -12.38 -33.81 -0.40
CA LYS A 412 -11.28 -33.19 -1.14
C LYS A 412 -10.14 -32.74 -0.23
N MET A 413 -10.46 -32.25 0.96
CA MET A 413 -9.44 -31.90 1.95
C MET A 413 -8.67 -33.15 2.43
N ASN A 414 -9.37 -34.25 2.72
CA ASN A 414 -8.75 -35.53 3.10
C ASN A 414 -7.88 -36.12 1.97
N MET A 415 -8.34 -36.05 0.72
CA MET A 415 -7.50 -36.44 -0.43
C MET A 415 -6.24 -35.57 -0.55
N SER A 416 -6.37 -34.28 -0.25
CA SER A 416 -5.25 -33.34 -0.31
C SER A 416 -4.16 -33.67 0.72
N ILE A 417 -4.51 -34.12 1.92
CA ILE A 417 -3.52 -34.40 2.97
C ILE A 417 -3.00 -35.84 2.99
N ALA A 418 -3.63 -36.76 2.26
CA ALA A 418 -3.22 -38.17 2.22
C ALA A 418 -1.73 -38.39 1.88
N PRO A 419 -1.10 -37.63 0.96
CA PRO A 419 0.34 -37.76 0.70
C PRO A 419 1.22 -37.41 1.90
N MET A 420 0.75 -36.51 2.77
CA MET A 420 1.46 -36.10 4.00
C MET A 420 1.19 -37.06 5.16
N CYS A 421 -0.02 -37.61 5.24
CA CYS A 421 -0.52 -38.44 6.33
C CYS A 421 -0.92 -39.84 5.85
N VAL A 422 0.08 -40.62 5.41
CA VAL A 422 -0.10 -41.97 4.83
C VAL A 422 -0.82 -42.94 5.78
N GLY A 423 -0.67 -42.77 7.10
CA GLY A 423 -1.37 -43.54 8.13
C GLY A 423 -2.78 -43.05 8.47
N GLY A 424 -3.32 -42.11 7.69
CA GLY A 424 -4.59 -41.44 7.96
C GLY A 424 -4.46 -40.30 8.97
N THR A 425 -5.56 -39.60 9.17
CA THR A 425 -5.68 -38.52 10.16
C THR A 425 -6.38 -39.01 11.42
N GLY A 426 -5.98 -38.45 12.57
CA GLY A 426 -6.69 -38.64 13.82
C GLY A 426 -8.03 -37.90 13.85
N THR A 427 -8.71 -37.93 14.99
CA THR A 427 -9.81 -37.01 15.32
C THR A 427 -9.27 -35.83 16.10
N CYS A 428 -9.78 -34.61 15.90
CA CYS A 428 -9.43 -33.49 16.79
C CYS A 428 -9.95 -33.81 18.20
N GLN A 429 -9.04 -34.14 19.13
CA GLN A 429 -9.40 -34.69 20.46
C GLN A 429 -9.79 -33.60 21.47
N GLU A 430 -9.76 -32.33 21.09
CA GLU A 430 -9.79 -31.23 22.05
C GLU A 430 -11.23 -30.69 22.20
N VAL A 431 -11.93 -31.38 23.10
CA VAL A 431 -13.28 -31.14 23.63
C VAL A 431 -13.45 -29.65 23.97
N GLY A 432 -14.25 -28.92 23.19
CA GLY A 432 -14.50 -27.50 23.46
C GLY A 432 -14.93 -26.62 22.29
N ARG A 433 -14.89 -27.08 21.04
CA ARG A 433 -15.69 -26.43 19.99
C ARG A 433 -17.16 -26.66 20.31
N THR A 434 -17.75 -25.75 21.07
CA THR A 434 -19.17 -25.76 21.48
C THR A 434 -20.12 -25.61 20.30
N ASN A 435 -19.61 -25.27 19.11
CA ASN A 435 -20.33 -25.37 17.86
C ASN A 435 -19.45 -26.13 16.87
N GLY A 436 -19.92 -27.29 16.37
CA GLY A 436 -19.36 -28.00 15.20
C GLY A 436 -19.54 -27.18 13.92
N GLY A 437 -19.00 -25.95 13.94
CA GLY A 437 -19.04 -24.97 12.88
C GLY A 437 -17.74 -24.96 12.11
N LYS A 438 -17.88 -25.02 10.78
CA LYS A 438 -16.79 -24.90 9.82
C LYS A 438 -15.92 -23.67 10.10
N ILE A 439 -14.61 -23.86 10.14
CA ILE A 439 -13.63 -22.76 10.25
C ILE A 439 -13.89 -21.72 9.13
N PRO A 440 -13.93 -20.41 9.45
CA PRO A 440 -14.16 -19.37 8.47
C PRO A 440 -13.03 -19.29 7.43
N THR A 441 -13.35 -18.78 6.24
CA THR A 441 -12.33 -18.28 5.32
C THR A 441 -11.94 -16.87 5.73
N TYR A 442 -10.67 -16.55 5.52
CA TYR A 442 -10.11 -15.22 5.66
C TYR A 442 -9.91 -14.64 4.26
N ASP A 443 -11.02 -14.52 3.53
CA ASP A 443 -11.00 -14.13 2.11
C ASP A 443 -10.34 -12.76 1.92
N ASN A 444 -10.47 -11.83 2.88
CA ASN A 444 -9.94 -10.46 2.81
C ASN A 444 -8.59 -10.28 3.53
N LEU A 445 -7.87 -11.34 3.91
CA LEU A 445 -6.55 -11.22 4.53
C LEU A 445 -5.48 -11.82 3.62
N LEU A 446 -4.37 -11.11 3.43
CA LEU A 446 -3.21 -11.67 2.71
C LEU A 446 -2.28 -12.37 3.70
N LEU A 447 -2.09 -13.69 3.52
CA LEU A 447 -1.08 -14.45 4.24
C LEU A 447 0.27 -14.42 3.48
N VAL A 448 1.29 -13.83 4.09
CA VAL A 448 2.66 -13.80 3.56
C VAL A 448 3.49 -14.82 4.31
N VAL A 449 3.83 -15.93 3.65
CA VAL A 449 4.68 -16.96 4.24
C VAL A 449 6.15 -16.71 3.89
N VAL A 450 6.97 -16.47 4.90
CA VAL A 450 8.35 -16.03 4.76
C VAL A 450 9.31 -17.18 5.03
N PHE A 451 10.13 -17.50 4.02
CA PHE A 451 11.22 -18.47 4.15
C PHE A 451 12.48 -17.75 4.61
N ASN A 452 12.94 -18.09 5.81
CA ASN A 452 14.11 -17.45 6.40
C ASN A 452 15.44 -17.84 5.73
N ARG A 453 15.46 -18.88 4.87
CA ARG A 453 16.67 -19.40 4.23
C ARG A 453 16.39 -19.94 2.82
N PRO A 454 17.29 -19.73 1.85
CA PRO A 454 17.20 -20.39 0.55
C PRO A 454 17.35 -21.91 0.71
N GLY A 455 16.77 -22.69 -0.21
CA GLY A 455 16.82 -24.15 -0.21
C GLY A 455 15.72 -24.85 0.59
N HIS A 456 14.85 -24.10 1.28
CA HIS A 456 13.81 -24.67 2.14
C HIS A 456 12.42 -24.72 1.51
N TYR A 457 12.27 -24.38 0.23
CA TYR A 457 10.98 -24.35 -0.48
C TYR A 457 10.31 -25.72 -0.67
N GLY A 458 10.99 -26.82 -0.35
CA GLY A 458 10.42 -28.17 -0.46
C GLY A 458 9.16 -28.42 0.40
N VAL A 459 8.83 -27.52 1.34
CA VAL A 459 7.63 -27.62 2.18
C VAL A 459 6.42 -26.85 1.66
N VAL A 460 6.57 -26.12 0.55
CA VAL A 460 5.50 -25.30 -0.05
C VAL A 460 4.24 -26.13 -0.34
N ASP A 461 4.38 -27.38 -0.81
CA ASP A 461 3.22 -28.24 -1.05
C ASP A 461 2.39 -28.49 0.21
N TYR A 462 3.05 -28.69 1.36
CA TYR A 462 2.38 -28.92 2.64
C TYR A 462 1.72 -27.64 3.17
N LEU A 463 2.40 -26.50 3.06
CA LEU A 463 1.87 -25.20 3.44
C LEU A 463 0.62 -24.83 2.61
N GLU A 464 0.63 -25.09 1.30
CA GLU A 464 -0.55 -24.95 0.45
C GLU A 464 -1.72 -25.79 0.95
N ARG A 465 -1.47 -27.05 1.34
CA ARG A 465 -2.54 -27.95 1.82
C ARG A 465 -3.11 -27.48 3.15
N MET A 466 -2.27 -26.97 4.04
CA MET A 466 -2.67 -26.53 5.38
C MET A 466 -3.37 -25.16 5.38
N TYR A 467 -2.90 -24.19 4.59
CA TYR A 467 -3.34 -22.79 4.74
C TYR A 467 -4.15 -22.23 3.58
N ARG A 468 -3.94 -22.66 2.32
CA ARG A 468 -4.71 -22.18 1.15
C ARG A 468 -6.23 -22.32 1.30
N PRO A 469 -6.79 -23.39 1.93
CA PRO A 469 -8.23 -23.48 2.16
C PRO A 469 -8.81 -22.35 3.03
N PHE A 470 -7.98 -21.70 3.86
CA PHE A 470 -8.43 -20.64 4.76
C PHE A 470 -8.02 -19.25 4.28
N PHE A 471 -6.90 -19.16 3.56
CA PHE A 471 -6.36 -17.93 2.99
C PHE A 471 -6.26 -18.07 1.47
N PRO A 472 -7.31 -17.72 0.70
CA PRO A 472 -7.23 -17.72 -0.76
C PRO A 472 -6.13 -16.79 -1.26
N GLN A 473 -5.97 -15.65 -0.58
CA GLN A 473 -4.85 -14.73 -0.74
C GLN A 473 -3.68 -15.18 0.11
N MET A 474 -2.71 -15.80 -0.55
CA MET A 474 -1.50 -16.28 0.09
C MET A 474 -0.34 -16.22 -0.90
N ILE A 475 0.76 -15.65 -0.45
CA ILE A 475 1.99 -15.42 -1.21
C ILE A 475 3.19 -15.90 -0.40
N TYR A 476 4.17 -16.49 -1.08
CA TYR A 476 5.44 -16.87 -0.48
C TYR A 476 6.47 -15.77 -0.67
N CYS A 477 7.45 -15.69 0.22
CA CYS A 477 8.55 -14.77 0.08
C CYS A 477 9.85 -15.37 0.61
N GLY A 478 10.96 -15.07 -0.05
CA GLY A 478 12.28 -15.54 0.36
C GLY A 478 13.38 -15.09 -0.59
N HIS A 479 14.58 -15.62 -0.37
CA HIS A 479 15.77 -15.35 -1.19
C HIS A 479 15.95 -16.39 -2.30
N ASP A 480 16.55 -16.00 -3.43
CA ASP A 480 16.86 -16.86 -4.58
C ASP A 480 15.61 -17.41 -5.29
N MET A 481 15.08 -16.61 -6.21
CA MET A 481 13.97 -16.96 -7.09
C MET A 481 14.26 -18.24 -7.91
N ASN A 482 15.50 -18.49 -8.31
CA ASN A 482 15.85 -19.68 -9.10
C ASN A 482 15.68 -20.96 -8.27
N ASN A 483 16.06 -20.91 -7.00
CA ASN A 483 15.82 -22.01 -6.07
C ASN A 483 14.31 -22.26 -5.88
N PHE A 484 13.50 -21.21 -5.76
CA PHE A 484 12.03 -21.36 -5.72
C PHE A 484 11.48 -21.97 -7.01
N LEU A 485 11.91 -21.48 -8.18
CA LEU A 485 11.48 -21.96 -9.49
C LEU A 485 11.77 -23.46 -9.70
N SER A 486 12.87 -23.97 -9.13
CA SER A 486 13.20 -25.40 -9.19
C SER A 486 12.13 -26.29 -8.53
N ILE A 487 11.51 -25.81 -7.45
CA ILE A 487 10.40 -26.50 -6.77
C ILE A 487 9.07 -26.19 -7.43
N TYR A 488 8.84 -24.93 -7.79
CA TYR A 488 7.62 -24.46 -8.44
C TYR A 488 7.25 -25.30 -9.67
N ASN A 489 8.22 -25.55 -10.56
CA ASN A 489 8.02 -26.36 -11.77
C ASN A 489 7.63 -27.83 -11.46
N LEU A 490 8.01 -28.36 -10.30
CA LEU A 490 7.66 -29.72 -9.88
C LEU A 490 6.25 -29.81 -9.27
N LEU A 491 5.79 -28.73 -8.63
CA LEU A 491 4.50 -28.70 -7.96
C LEU A 491 3.31 -28.63 -8.93
N ASN A 492 3.52 -28.11 -10.14
CA ASN A 492 2.45 -27.83 -11.11
C ASN A 492 1.27 -27.06 -10.45
N LYS A 493 1.60 -26.10 -9.59
CA LYS A 493 0.66 -25.22 -8.89
C LYS A 493 0.92 -23.77 -9.27
N LYS A 494 -0.13 -22.98 -9.32
CA LYS A 494 -0.06 -21.52 -9.49
C LYS A 494 0.20 -20.87 -8.13
N LEU A 495 1.42 -20.42 -7.93
CA LEU A 495 1.91 -19.91 -6.65
C LEU A 495 2.54 -18.55 -6.84
N SER A 496 2.17 -17.59 -6.00
CA SER A 496 2.79 -16.28 -5.98
C SER A 496 4.04 -16.30 -5.10
N PHE A 497 5.09 -15.60 -5.52
CA PHE A 497 6.36 -15.50 -4.82
C PHE A 497 6.97 -14.09 -4.94
N ILE A 498 7.53 -13.58 -3.85
CA ILE A 498 8.31 -12.33 -3.81
C ILE A 498 9.75 -12.68 -3.49
N GLU A 499 10.68 -12.27 -4.37
CA GLU A 499 12.11 -12.34 -4.05
C GLU A 499 12.53 -11.10 -3.25
N VAL A 500 13.16 -11.36 -2.10
CA VAL A 500 13.80 -10.34 -1.28
C VAL A 500 15.24 -10.77 -1.00
N ASP A 501 16.15 -9.80 -1.07
CA ASP A 501 17.58 -10.03 -0.91
C ASP A 501 17.99 -9.96 0.57
N PHE A 502 17.69 -11.01 1.33
CA PHE A 502 18.26 -11.20 2.67
C PHE A 502 18.84 -12.60 2.85
N ASN A 503 19.87 -12.70 3.69
CA ASN A 503 20.42 -13.97 4.15
C ASN A 503 20.00 -14.21 5.61
N LEU A 504 19.53 -15.42 5.92
CA LEU A 504 19.15 -15.88 7.27
C LEU A 504 17.92 -15.21 7.90
N GLY A 505 17.01 -14.65 7.09
CA GLY A 505 15.71 -14.14 7.57
C GLY A 505 15.79 -12.84 8.36
N GLN A 506 16.98 -12.27 8.57
CA GLN A 506 17.23 -11.12 9.45
C GLN A 506 16.37 -9.89 9.13
N TYR A 507 15.94 -9.76 7.87
CA TYR A 507 15.08 -8.68 7.38
C TYR A 507 13.77 -9.21 6.81
N GLY A 508 13.27 -10.36 7.31
CA GLY A 508 12.05 -11.00 6.79
C GLY A 508 10.80 -10.11 6.80
N TYR A 509 10.78 -9.02 7.57
CA TYR A 509 9.71 -8.02 7.53
C TYR A 509 9.63 -7.25 6.20
N GLU A 510 10.71 -7.20 5.43
CA GLU A 510 10.72 -6.69 4.06
C GLU A 510 9.73 -7.46 3.18
N CYS A 511 9.57 -8.77 3.37
CA CYS A 511 8.55 -9.55 2.64
C CYS A 511 7.14 -8.97 2.81
N LEU A 512 6.79 -8.58 4.04
CA LEU A 512 5.49 -7.98 4.32
C LEU A 512 5.40 -6.57 3.71
N GLN A 513 6.48 -5.78 3.82
CA GLN A 513 6.57 -4.46 3.17
C GLN A 513 6.36 -4.57 1.65
N LYS A 514 7.03 -5.50 0.96
CA LYS A 514 6.86 -5.71 -0.49
C LYS A 514 5.45 -6.18 -0.82
N ALA A 515 4.88 -7.10 -0.04
CA ALA A 515 3.48 -7.53 -0.23
C ALA A 515 2.48 -6.38 -0.05
N MET A 516 2.72 -5.45 0.87
CA MET A 516 1.92 -4.22 1.01
C MET A 516 2.09 -3.29 -0.19
N GLN A 517 3.31 -3.18 -0.74
CA GLN A 517 3.59 -2.41 -1.97
C GLN A 517 2.90 -2.99 -3.22
N MET A 518 2.54 -4.28 -3.23
CA MET A 518 1.66 -4.83 -4.27
C MET A 518 0.25 -4.23 -4.19
N ASN A 519 -0.16 -3.72 -3.02
CA ASN A 519 -1.41 -3.00 -2.81
C ASN A 519 -2.68 -3.81 -3.15
N PHE A 520 -2.70 -5.08 -2.73
CA PHE A 520 -3.93 -5.90 -2.69
C PHE A 520 -5.09 -5.15 -2.01
N ASP A 521 -6.31 -5.40 -2.47
CA ASP A 521 -7.55 -4.89 -1.87
C ASP A 521 -8.03 -5.83 -0.76
N VAL A 522 -7.23 -5.87 0.32
CA VAL A 522 -7.41 -6.69 1.52
C VAL A 522 -7.56 -5.81 2.76
N ASP A 523 -8.16 -6.36 3.82
CA ASP A 523 -8.35 -5.70 5.12
C ASP A 523 -7.06 -5.66 5.95
N GLY A 524 -6.11 -6.57 5.68
CA GLY A 524 -4.78 -6.53 6.27
C GLY A 524 -3.88 -7.69 5.86
N TYR A 525 -2.69 -7.72 6.46
CA TYR A 525 -1.56 -8.54 6.06
C TYR A 525 -1.03 -9.34 7.25
N ILE A 526 -0.90 -10.66 7.11
CA ILE A 526 -0.30 -11.55 8.11
C ILE A 526 1.09 -11.94 7.64
N HIS A 527 2.11 -11.67 8.45
CA HIS A 527 3.43 -12.27 8.31
C HIS A 527 3.45 -13.61 9.05
N LEU A 528 3.95 -14.66 8.41
CA LEU A 528 4.13 -15.99 9.01
C LEU A 528 5.46 -16.60 8.53
N SER A 529 6.43 -16.81 9.41
CA SER A 529 7.65 -17.55 9.04
C SER A 529 7.35 -19.03 8.74
N ASP A 530 8.17 -19.65 7.88
CA ASP A 530 7.98 -21.02 7.37
C ASP A 530 8.01 -22.12 8.44
N ASP A 531 8.53 -21.81 9.62
CA ASP A 531 8.57 -22.66 10.80
C ASP A 531 7.58 -22.26 11.90
N VAL A 532 6.50 -21.54 11.56
CA VAL A 532 5.38 -21.28 12.48
C VAL A 532 4.18 -22.16 12.14
N LEU A 533 3.66 -22.86 13.15
CA LEU A 533 2.40 -23.58 13.07
C LEU A 533 1.26 -22.65 13.51
N LEU A 534 0.34 -22.32 12.59
CA LEU A 534 -0.77 -21.38 12.82
C LEU A 534 -2.08 -22.13 13.08
N ASN A 535 -2.62 -22.02 14.29
CA ASN A 535 -3.94 -22.53 14.60
C ASN A 535 -5.02 -21.60 13.99
N VAL A 536 -5.29 -21.77 12.70
CA VAL A 536 -6.16 -20.89 11.89
C VAL A 536 -7.56 -20.69 12.46
N TRP A 537 -8.05 -21.62 13.29
CA TRP A 537 -9.37 -21.51 13.92
C TRP A 537 -9.44 -20.44 15.01
N ASN A 538 -8.31 -20.02 15.58
CA ASN A 538 -8.30 -18.95 16.59
C ASN A 538 -8.13 -17.55 15.99
N VAL A 539 -7.76 -17.45 14.71
CA VAL A 539 -7.60 -16.15 14.02
C VAL A 539 -8.93 -15.38 13.92
N ALA A 540 -10.05 -16.11 13.86
CA ALA A 540 -11.39 -15.55 13.80
C ALA A 540 -11.71 -14.64 14.99
N GLU A 541 -11.10 -14.87 16.15
CA GLU A 541 -11.37 -14.14 17.40
C GLU A 541 -10.58 -12.82 17.51
N LEU A 542 -9.53 -12.63 16.70
CA LEU A 542 -8.66 -11.45 16.80
C LEU A 542 -9.29 -10.22 16.11
N PRO A 543 -9.16 -9.00 16.66
CA PRO A 543 -9.74 -7.79 16.08
C PRO A 543 -8.88 -7.27 14.91
N LYS A 544 -9.42 -7.30 13.69
CA LYS A 544 -8.70 -7.05 12.42
C LYS A 544 -8.40 -5.57 12.17
N ASP A 545 -8.97 -4.68 12.97
CA ASP A 545 -8.68 -3.25 12.92
C ASP A 545 -7.41 -2.87 13.70
N LYS A 546 -6.83 -3.80 14.48
CA LYS A 546 -5.66 -3.57 15.35
C LYS A 546 -4.42 -4.35 14.90
N LEU A 547 -3.24 -3.83 15.24
CA LEU A 547 -1.97 -4.54 15.08
C LEU A 547 -1.95 -5.78 15.98
N TRP A 548 -1.45 -6.92 15.47
CA TRP A 548 -1.25 -8.12 16.30
C TRP A 548 0.21 -8.46 16.42
N PHE A 549 0.67 -8.63 17.65
CA PHE A 549 2.04 -8.99 17.94
C PHE A 549 2.11 -9.99 19.09
N GLN A 550 3.23 -10.67 19.26
CA GLN A 550 3.36 -11.61 20.36
C GLN A 550 3.61 -10.93 21.71
N LYS A 551 3.43 -11.71 22.78
CA LYS A 551 3.65 -11.25 24.17
C LYS A 551 5.11 -10.92 24.46
N ASN A 552 5.33 -10.19 25.55
CA ASN A 552 6.63 -9.93 26.18
C ASN A 552 7.60 -9.03 25.41
N MET A 553 7.10 -8.08 24.62
CA MET A 553 7.94 -7.01 24.05
C MET A 553 8.84 -6.38 25.13
N ARG A 554 10.16 -6.38 24.91
CA ARG A 554 11.16 -5.85 25.83
C ARG A 554 11.71 -4.53 25.33
N ILE A 555 12.20 -3.71 26.25
CA ILE A 555 12.84 -2.43 25.91
C ILE A 555 14.36 -2.60 26.01
N ALA A 556 15.05 -2.23 24.94
CA ALA A 556 16.50 -2.11 24.89
C ALA A 556 16.89 -0.63 24.87
N HIS A 557 17.91 -0.27 25.66
CA HIS A 557 18.46 1.07 25.72
C HIS A 557 19.82 1.08 25.01
N PHE A 558 20.08 2.07 24.17
CA PHE A 558 21.32 2.13 23.38
C PHE A 558 22.61 2.19 24.20
N ILE A 559 22.55 2.56 25.49
CA ILE A 559 23.72 2.50 26.38
C ILE A 559 24.09 1.07 26.78
N MET A 560 23.15 0.12 26.67
CA MET A 560 23.40 -1.27 27.02
C MET A 560 24.19 -1.96 25.91
N HIS A 561 25.31 -2.58 26.28
CA HIS A 561 26.15 -3.37 25.35
C HIS A 561 25.58 -4.76 25.07
N VAL A 562 24.83 -5.30 26.02
CA VAL A 562 24.10 -6.56 25.92
C VAL A 562 22.70 -6.34 26.46
N VAL A 563 21.74 -7.10 25.96
CA VAL A 563 20.38 -7.13 26.50
C VAL A 563 20.01 -8.59 26.83
N PRO A 564 19.08 -8.80 27.78
CA PRO A 564 18.57 -10.13 28.05
C PRO A 564 18.10 -10.80 26.77
N ASP A 565 18.41 -12.09 26.66
CA ASP A 565 17.87 -12.92 25.60
C ASP A 565 16.34 -12.96 25.66
N ILE A 566 15.69 -13.01 24.50
CA ILE A 566 14.22 -13.07 24.44
C ILE A 566 13.65 -14.38 25.01
N TRP A 567 14.51 -15.35 25.36
CA TRP A 567 14.17 -16.53 26.16
C TRP A 567 14.68 -16.42 27.59
N LYS A 568 15.84 -17.03 27.87
CA LYS A 568 16.36 -17.28 29.23
C LYS A 568 17.87 -17.14 29.36
N HIS A 569 18.58 -16.78 28.28
CA HIS A 569 20.01 -16.55 28.33
C HIS A 569 20.32 -15.09 28.75
N PRO A 570 21.51 -14.83 29.32
CA PRO A 570 21.85 -13.48 29.74
C PRO A 570 22.09 -12.50 28.57
N HIS A 571 22.28 -13.03 27.35
CA HIS A 571 22.73 -12.24 26.20
C HIS A 571 21.97 -12.63 24.94
N TRP A 572 21.24 -11.67 24.36
CA TRP A 572 20.63 -11.81 23.04
C TRP A 572 21.66 -11.49 21.95
N GLY A 573 22.04 -12.49 21.16
CA GLY A 573 23.07 -12.38 20.12
C GLY A 573 22.84 -11.22 19.13
N PRO A 574 21.65 -11.12 18.48
CA PRO A 574 21.38 -10.10 17.47
C PRO A 574 21.62 -8.65 17.92
N TRP A 575 21.45 -8.32 19.20
CA TRP A 575 21.72 -6.97 19.71
C TRP A 575 23.17 -6.52 19.49
N THR A 576 24.11 -7.46 19.57
CA THR A 576 25.56 -7.20 19.55
C THR A 576 26.18 -7.17 18.16
N THR A 577 25.39 -7.50 17.12
CA THR A 577 25.85 -7.57 15.74
C THR A 577 25.68 -6.23 15.02
N VAL A 578 26.09 -6.19 13.74
CA VAL A 578 25.95 -4.99 12.88
C VAL A 578 24.49 -4.61 12.63
N TYR A 579 23.57 -5.58 12.62
CA TYR A 579 22.12 -5.39 12.41
C TYR A 579 21.34 -5.14 13.72
N GLY A 580 22.04 -5.13 14.86
CA GLY A 580 21.46 -4.93 16.18
C GLY A 580 21.45 -3.47 16.63
N ARG A 581 22.12 -3.21 17.76
CA ARG A 581 22.16 -1.91 18.43
C ARG A 581 22.59 -0.75 17.52
N THR A 582 23.65 -0.95 16.74
CA THR A 582 24.23 0.11 15.90
C THR A 582 23.28 0.49 14.76
N ALA A 583 22.72 -0.50 14.07
CA ALA A 583 21.68 -0.32 13.06
C ALA A 583 20.45 0.39 13.64
N ALA A 584 19.92 -0.09 14.77
CA ALA A 584 18.75 0.49 15.41
C ALA A 584 18.98 1.97 15.80
N LYS A 585 20.16 2.29 16.34
CA LYS A 585 20.54 3.67 16.63
C LYS A 585 20.60 4.54 15.38
N ALA A 586 21.11 4.00 14.26
CA ALA A 586 21.15 4.72 12.99
C ALA A 586 19.73 4.98 12.44
N ALA A 587 18.84 3.98 12.48
CA ALA A 587 17.45 4.15 12.07
C ALA A 587 16.72 5.23 12.90
N ILE A 588 16.85 5.19 14.23
CA ILE A 588 16.26 6.20 15.11
C ILE A 588 16.85 7.60 14.85
N ALA A 589 18.15 7.71 14.61
CA ALA A 589 18.77 9.00 14.25
C ALA A 589 18.20 9.56 12.92
N SER A 590 18.01 8.70 11.92
CA SER A 590 17.36 9.08 10.66
C SER A 590 15.92 9.57 10.89
N LEU A 591 15.14 8.87 11.72
CA LEU A 591 13.77 9.27 12.04
C LEU A 591 13.69 10.57 12.84
N ILE A 592 14.63 10.82 13.75
CA ILE A 592 14.74 12.11 14.45
C ILE A 592 14.99 13.22 13.42
N ASN A 593 15.91 13.02 12.48
CA ASN A 593 16.16 14.02 11.43
C ASN A 593 14.91 14.27 10.56
N LEU A 594 14.22 13.20 10.16
CA LEU A 594 12.98 13.27 9.40
C LEU A 594 11.87 13.97 10.18
N SER A 595 11.78 13.79 11.50
CA SER A 595 10.77 14.42 12.35
C SER A 595 10.81 15.95 12.37
N TYR A 596 11.96 16.56 12.02
CA TYR A 596 12.06 18.01 11.84
C TYR A 596 11.53 18.48 10.49
N LEU A 597 11.37 17.58 9.52
CA LEU A 597 11.02 17.88 8.13
C LEU A 597 9.58 17.48 7.79
N GLU A 598 9.06 16.42 8.41
CA GLU A 598 7.76 15.84 8.05
C GLU A 598 6.94 15.41 9.28
N THR A 599 5.64 15.71 9.24
CA THR A 599 4.67 15.41 10.31
C THR A 599 4.58 13.91 10.59
N ARG A 600 4.58 13.07 9.54
CA ARG A 600 4.49 11.61 9.67
C ARG A 600 5.58 11.04 10.59
N ALA A 601 6.86 11.39 10.36
CA ALA A 601 7.94 10.92 11.24
C ALA A 601 7.88 11.56 12.63
N LYS A 602 7.42 12.80 12.75
CA LYS A 602 7.24 13.47 14.04
C LYS A 602 6.21 12.76 14.92
N GLU A 603 5.06 12.40 14.37
CA GLU A 603 4.01 11.66 15.07
C GLU A 603 4.51 10.27 15.48
N PHE A 604 5.14 9.54 14.57
CA PHE A 604 5.73 8.24 14.88
C PHE A 604 6.75 8.32 16.02
N MET A 605 7.67 9.30 15.96
CA MET A 605 8.68 9.46 17.00
C MET A 605 8.08 9.88 18.34
N PHE A 606 7.04 10.72 18.34
CA PHE A 606 6.29 11.06 19.54
C PHE A 606 5.63 9.82 20.16
N MET A 607 4.93 9.03 19.35
CA MET A 607 4.28 7.78 19.76
C MET A 607 5.28 6.76 20.31
N LEU A 608 6.37 6.53 19.58
CA LEU A 608 7.44 5.63 20.01
C LEU A 608 8.04 6.08 21.33
N SER A 609 8.38 7.37 21.47
CA SER A 609 8.97 7.91 22.70
C SER A 609 8.03 7.77 23.90
N THR A 610 6.72 7.90 23.67
CA THR A 610 5.68 7.71 24.68
C THR A 610 5.61 6.26 25.15
N ASN A 611 5.62 5.31 24.21
CA ASN A 611 5.54 3.89 24.52
C ASN A 611 6.83 3.34 25.14
N VAL A 612 8.02 3.81 24.72
CA VAL A 612 9.32 3.26 25.15
C VAL A 612 9.97 4.06 26.29
N GLY A 613 9.48 5.28 26.57
CA GLY A 613 9.97 6.17 27.61
C GLY A 613 11.27 6.90 27.24
N GLY A 614 11.47 7.26 25.97
CA GLY A 614 12.63 8.04 25.51
C GLY A 614 12.99 7.82 24.04
N PHE A 615 13.93 8.61 23.52
CA PHE A 615 14.45 8.48 22.14
C PHE A 615 15.70 7.59 22.04
N ASP A 616 16.24 7.14 23.18
CA ASP A 616 17.47 6.36 23.30
C ASP A 616 17.19 4.87 23.53
N ARG A 617 15.97 4.43 23.18
CA ARG A 617 15.42 3.11 23.44
C ARG A 617 14.61 2.61 22.25
N VAL A 618 14.54 1.28 22.13
CA VAL A 618 13.78 0.56 21.12
C VAL A 618 13.13 -0.67 21.73
N TYR A 619 12.11 -1.19 21.06
CA TYR A 619 11.53 -2.47 21.44
C TYR A 619 12.28 -3.62 20.74
N TYR A 620 12.34 -4.78 21.40
CA TYR A 620 12.78 -6.02 20.78
C TYR A 620 12.02 -7.22 21.33
N GLU A 621 11.75 -8.18 20.45
CA GLU A 621 11.09 -9.47 20.70
C GLU A 621 11.07 -10.24 19.37
N ALA A 622 10.92 -11.57 19.39
CA ALA A 622 10.81 -12.33 18.15
C ALA A 622 9.61 -11.85 17.29
N SER A 623 9.74 -11.98 15.97
CA SER A 623 8.72 -11.46 15.03
C SER A 623 8.39 -12.46 13.92
N ASP A 624 8.37 -13.76 14.24
CA ASP A 624 8.04 -14.81 13.26
C ASP A 624 6.55 -14.84 12.86
N ILE A 625 5.70 -14.15 13.62
CA ILE A 625 4.28 -13.96 13.29
C ILE A 625 3.79 -12.60 13.78
N PHE A 626 3.10 -11.86 12.90
CA PHE A 626 2.45 -10.60 13.23
C PHE A 626 1.42 -10.22 12.17
N TYR A 627 0.53 -9.28 12.51
CA TYR A 627 -0.50 -8.78 11.61
C TYR A 627 -0.52 -7.25 11.56
N VAL A 628 -0.70 -6.72 10.35
CA VAL A 628 -0.83 -5.29 10.09
C VAL A 628 -2.15 -5.00 9.35
N PRO A 629 -3.08 -4.26 9.96
CA PRO A 629 -4.27 -3.75 9.29
C PRO A 629 -3.93 -2.88 8.08
N LYS A 630 -4.76 -2.90 7.03
CA LYS A 630 -4.56 -2.10 5.81
C LYS A 630 -4.38 -0.60 6.10
N ARG A 631 -5.07 -0.06 7.11
CA ARG A 631 -4.93 1.35 7.52
C ARG A 631 -3.52 1.74 7.94
N PHE A 632 -2.71 0.80 8.42
CA PHE A 632 -1.32 1.03 8.79
C PHE A 632 -0.33 0.65 7.68
N ALA A 633 -0.77 0.07 6.57
CA ALA A 633 0.12 -0.47 5.54
C ALA A 633 1.06 0.60 4.97
N GLN A 634 0.56 1.82 4.75
CA GLN A 634 1.38 2.87 4.15
C GLN A 634 2.46 3.40 5.10
N ASP A 635 2.12 3.57 6.37
CA ASP A 635 3.08 3.99 7.38
C ASP A 635 4.06 2.85 7.69
N PHE A 636 3.59 1.59 7.72
CA PHE A 636 4.46 0.43 7.84
C PHE A 636 5.47 0.38 6.67
N ILE A 637 5.04 0.55 5.41
CA ILE A 637 5.96 0.63 4.26
C ILE A 637 7.01 1.72 4.49
N TYR A 638 6.56 2.90 4.90
CA TYR A 638 7.43 4.06 5.11
C TYR A 638 8.50 3.78 6.17
N PHE A 639 8.09 3.37 7.38
CA PHE A 639 9.00 3.14 8.48
C PHE A 639 9.84 1.88 8.30
N ALA A 640 9.28 0.80 7.74
CA ALA A 640 10.06 -0.39 7.39
C ALA A 640 11.20 -0.03 6.43
N SER A 641 10.97 0.87 5.45
CA SER A 641 12.03 1.35 4.54
C SER A 641 13.17 2.06 5.28
N VAL A 642 12.87 2.82 6.35
CA VAL A 642 13.91 3.51 7.14
C VAL A 642 14.73 2.51 7.97
N PHE A 643 14.08 1.50 8.55
CA PHE A 643 14.74 0.45 9.32
C PHE A 643 15.56 -0.48 8.42
N ASP A 644 15.04 -0.81 7.24
CA ASP A 644 15.72 -1.61 6.21
C ASP A 644 16.96 -0.89 5.66
N ALA A 645 16.85 0.40 5.34
CA ALA A 645 17.99 1.20 4.90
C ALA A 645 19.14 1.28 5.93
N ALA A 646 18.82 1.07 7.21
CA ALA A 646 19.80 0.97 8.30
C ALA A 646 20.18 -0.49 8.65
N HIS A 647 19.62 -1.47 7.95
CA HIS A 647 19.80 -2.91 8.14
C HIS A 647 19.44 -3.38 9.56
N VAL A 648 18.30 -2.92 10.09
CA VAL A 648 17.85 -3.31 11.44
C VAL A 648 17.22 -4.70 11.40
N HIS A 649 17.64 -5.56 12.34
CA HIS A 649 17.09 -6.90 12.53
C HIS A 649 15.58 -6.88 12.79
N LEU A 650 14.84 -7.84 12.22
CA LEU A 650 13.37 -7.96 12.31
C LEU A 650 12.85 -7.94 13.76
N GLU A 651 13.58 -8.59 14.67
CA GLU A 651 13.23 -8.72 16.08
C GLU A 651 13.41 -7.39 16.85
N ILE A 652 13.98 -6.36 16.20
CA ILE A 652 14.03 -4.97 16.72
C ILE A 652 13.08 -4.10 15.89
N ALA A 653 13.15 -4.21 14.56
CA ALA A 653 12.43 -3.36 13.63
C ALA A 653 10.92 -3.47 13.82
N VAL A 654 10.34 -4.66 13.75
CA VAL A 654 8.88 -4.86 13.81
C VAL A 654 8.27 -4.36 15.11
N PRO A 655 8.74 -4.80 16.31
CA PRO A 655 8.13 -4.33 17.55
C PRO A 655 8.36 -2.82 17.77
N THR A 656 9.47 -2.25 17.29
CA THR A 656 9.71 -0.79 17.36
C THR A 656 8.78 -0.03 16.42
N ILE A 657 8.59 -0.49 15.18
CA ILE A 657 7.65 0.10 14.22
C ILE A 657 6.22 0.05 14.79
N PHE A 658 5.79 -1.09 15.30
CA PHE A 658 4.45 -1.24 15.88
C PHE A 658 4.19 -0.23 17.01
N ASN A 659 5.15 -0.06 17.91
CA ASN A 659 5.06 0.90 19.01
C ASN A 659 5.32 2.36 18.58
N GLY A 660 5.69 2.63 17.33
CA GLY A 660 5.64 3.99 16.77
C GLY A 660 4.36 4.26 15.97
N LEU A 661 3.64 3.22 15.53
CA LEU A 661 2.39 3.34 14.77
C LEU A 661 1.15 3.51 15.65
N ASP A 662 1.13 2.92 16.85
CA ASP A 662 -0.01 3.01 17.77
C ASP A 662 0.45 2.92 19.24
N LEU A 663 -0.44 3.20 20.18
CA LEU A 663 -0.21 2.98 21.60
C LEU A 663 -0.06 1.48 21.89
N ASN A 664 0.79 1.14 22.85
CA ASN A 664 1.02 -0.26 23.24
C ASN A 664 -0.28 -0.99 23.62
N GLU A 665 -1.21 -0.31 24.30
CA GLU A 665 -2.53 -0.84 24.69
C GLU A 665 -3.47 -1.14 23.50
N ASN A 666 -3.19 -0.58 22.32
CA ASN A 666 -3.91 -0.86 21.09
C ASN A 666 -3.30 -2.01 20.28
N ILE A 667 -2.15 -2.54 20.69
CA ILE A 667 -1.53 -3.71 20.06
C ILE A 667 -2.09 -4.97 20.72
N VAL A 668 -2.74 -5.82 19.92
CA VAL A 668 -3.28 -7.09 20.38
C VAL A 668 -2.14 -8.05 20.64
N THR A 669 -2.08 -8.58 21.87
CA THR A 669 -1.15 -9.63 22.22
C THR A 669 -1.69 -10.99 21.79
N MET A 670 -1.00 -11.66 20.87
CA MET A 670 -1.30 -13.04 20.48
C MET A 670 -0.75 -14.00 21.53
N ASN A 671 -1.60 -14.87 22.05
CA ASN A 671 -1.13 -15.98 22.85
C ASN A 671 -0.52 -17.06 21.95
N GLY A 672 0.65 -17.56 22.33
CA GLY A 672 1.42 -18.50 21.54
C GLY A 672 2.52 -19.15 22.35
N SER A 673 3.01 -20.26 21.81
CA SER A 673 4.13 -21.00 22.34
C SER A 673 5.37 -20.78 21.48
N TYR A 674 6.42 -20.26 22.11
CA TYR A 674 7.70 -20.02 21.45
C TYR A 674 8.76 -20.96 22.04
N LEU A 675 9.23 -21.89 21.22
CA LEU A 675 10.11 -23.02 21.51
C LEU A 675 11.46 -22.78 20.85
N TRP A 676 12.51 -22.79 21.67
CA TRP A 676 13.86 -22.55 21.22
C TRP A 676 14.85 -23.44 21.98
N TYR A 677 16.09 -23.55 21.48
CA TYR A 677 17.09 -24.48 22.01
C TYR A 677 16.51 -25.90 22.21
N GLN A 678 16.58 -26.43 23.43
CA GLN A 678 16.10 -27.76 23.79
C GLN A 678 14.58 -27.85 23.87
N ASP A 679 13.87 -26.72 24.09
CA ASP A 679 12.40 -26.69 24.16
C ASP A 679 11.76 -27.06 22.80
N ARG A 680 12.52 -26.94 21.70
CA ARG A 680 12.10 -27.42 20.37
C ARG A 680 11.77 -28.90 20.34
N ASN A 681 12.41 -29.71 21.18
CA ASN A 681 12.12 -31.14 21.26
C ASN A 681 10.84 -31.45 22.05
N LEU A 682 10.26 -30.45 22.72
CA LEU A 682 9.07 -30.58 23.57
C LEU A 682 7.80 -30.13 22.86
N TYR A 683 7.80 -30.03 21.52
CA TYR A 683 6.67 -29.52 20.74
C TYR A 683 5.33 -30.22 21.06
N GLN A 684 5.33 -31.53 21.30
CA GLN A 684 4.10 -32.27 21.64
C GLN A 684 3.51 -31.87 23.00
N LEU A 685 4.38 -31.55 23.96
CA LEU A 685 4.01 -31.16 25.32
C LEU A 685 3.62 -29.69 25.40
N LYS A 686 4.20 -28.86 24.53
CA LYS A 686 3.98 -27.41 24.50
C LYS A 686 2.87 -26.98 23.55
N TYR A 687 2.53 -27.81 22.58
CA TYR A 687 1.42 -27.51 21.67
C TYR A 687 0.10 -27.42 22.43
N ASN A 688 -0.61 -26.32 22.19
CA ASN A 688 -1.93 -26.04 22.74
C ASN A 688 -2.82 -25.50 21.62
N TYR A 689 -3.93 -26.17 21.31
CA TYR A 689 -4.86 -25.70 20.29
C TYR A 689 -5.52 -24.35 20.57
N LYS A 690 -5.53 -23.88 21.81
CA LYS A 690 -6.07 -22.55 22.17
C LYS A 690 -5.09 -21.42 21.89
N ASP A 691 -3.82 -21.73 21.67
CA ASP A 691 -2.84 -20.74 21.26
C ASP A 691 -3.08 -20.32 19.80
N ILE A 692 -2.76 -19.10 19.41
CA ILE A 692 -2.82 -18.65 18.01
C ILE A 692 -1.76 -19.39 17.19
N TYR A 693 -0.57 -19.57 17.74
CA TYR A 693 0.57 -20.16 17.02
C TYR A 693 1.49 -20.96 17.93
N MET A 694 2.30 -21.81 17.30
CA MET A 694 3.47 -22.44 17.91
C MET A 694 4.67 -22.28 16.98
N HIS A 695 5.73 -21.71 17.51
CA HIS A 695 7.03 -21.58 16.85
C HIS A 695 8.11 -22.20 17.76
N SER A 696 9.22 -22.75 17.29
CA SER A 696 9.50 -23.14 15.91
C SER A 696 9.04 -24.57 15.65
N MET A 697 8.45 -24.84 14.50
CA MET A 697 8.13 -26.16 13.96
C MET A 697 8.61 -26.23 12.50
N LYS A 698 9.84 -26.74 12.29
CA LYS A 698 10.37 -26.89 10.93
C LYS A 698 9.70 -28.08 10.23
N LEU A 699 8.85 -27.80 9.24
CA LEU A 699 8.06 -28.82 8.56
C LEU A 699 8.91 -29.87 7.82
N ALA A 700 9.98 -29.46 7.13
CA ALA A 700 10.82 -30.38 6.35
C ALA A 700 11.40 -31.53 7.21
N PRO A 701 12.14 -31.25 8.31
CA PRO A 701 12.61 -32.32 9.19
C PRO A 701 11.47 -33.00 9.95
N CYS A 702 10.39 -32.28 10.28
CA CYS A 702 9.24 -32.88 10.97
C CYS A 702 8.56 -33.98 10.15
N ILE A 703 8.39 -33.77 8.84
CA ILE A 703 7.74 -34.75 7.95
C ILE A 703 8.64 -35.97 7.72
N ALA A 704 9.97 -35.79 7.77
CA ALA A 704 10.93 -36.89 7.70
C ALA A 704 11.02 -37.70 9.02
N ASP A 705 10.65 -37.10 10.16
CA ASP A 705 10.62 -37.75 11.46
C ASP A 705 9.25 -38.38 11.75
N ALA A 706 9.19 -39.71 11.88
CA ALA A 706 7.93 -40.43 12.10
C ALA A 706 7.15 -39.95 13.34
N THR A 707 7.85 -39.50 14.39
CA THR A 707 7.24 -39.01 15.63
C THR A 707 6.57 -37.65 15.42
N CYS A 708 7.26 -36.73 14.74
CA CYS A 708 6.76 -35.41 14.43
C CYS A 708 5.67 -35.44 13.35
N GLN A 709 5.84 -36.23 12.30
CA GLN A 709 4.81 -36.48 11.30
C GLN A 709 3.53 -37.02 11.95
N LYS A 710 3.65 -37.99 12.87
CA LYS A 710 2.51 -38.52 13.63
C LYS A 710 1.82 -37.42 14.44
N PHE A 711 2.57 -36.55 15.10
CA PHE A 711 2.01 -35.40 15.81
C PHE A 711 1.21 -34.48 14.87
N ILE A 712 1.77 -34.10 13.72
CA ILE A 712 1.07 -33.23 12.76
C ILE A 712 -0.21 -33.90 12.25
N CYS A 713 -0.12 -35.16 11.84
CA CYS A 713 -1.24 -35.91 11.24
C CYS A 713 -2.34 -36.32 12.23
N GLN A 714 -1.99 -36.54 13.49
CA GLN A 714 -2.95 -37.04 14.49
C GLN A 714 -3.46 -35.96 15.43
N ARG A 715 -2.75 -34.82 15.58
CA ARG A 715 -3.14 -33.77 16.54
C ARG A 715 -3.45 -32.43 15.88
N TYR A 716 -2.65 -31.99 14.92
CA TYR A 716 -2.82 -30.67 14.32
C TYR A 716 -3.77 -30.66 13.12
N ILE A 717 -3.47 -31.45 12.09
CA ILE A 717 -4.25 -31.56 10.85
C ILE A 717 -5.73 -31.89 11.12
N PRO A 718 -6.08 -32.83 12.01
CA PRO A 718 -7.48 -33.10 12.32
C PRO A 718 -8.25 -31.87 12.80
N CYS A 719 -7.60 -30.94 13.48
CA CYS A 719 -8.24 -29.72 13.97
C CYS A 719 -8.42 -28.66 12.87
N LEU A 720 -7.58 -28.67 11.82
CA LEU A 720 -7.80 -27.87 10.60
C LEU A 720 -9.05 -28.33 9.83
N TYR A 721 -9.29 -29.64 9.77
CA TYR A 721 -10.35 -30.21 8.94
C TYR A 721 -11.59 -30.69 9.72
N SER A 722 -11.57 -30.57 11.06
CA SER A 722 -12.74 -30.84 11.90
C SER A 722 -13.86 -29.85 11.57
N SER A 723 -15.01 -30.41 11.18
CA SER A 723 -16.26 -29.71 10.87
C SER A 723 -16.96 -29.22 12.11
#